data_AF-A0A329MHZ9-F1
#
_entry.id   AF-A0A329MHZ9-F1
#
_cell.length_a   1.000
_cell.length_b   1.000
_cell.length_c   1.000
_cell.angle_alpha   90.00
_cell.angle_beta   90.00
_cell.angle_gamma   90.00
#
_symmetry.space_group_name_H-M   'P 1'
#
loop_
_entity.id
_entity.type
_entity.pdbx_description
1 polymer ?
#
loop_
_entity_poly.entity_id
_entity_poly.type
_entity_poly.pdbx_seq_one_letter_code
_entity_poly.pdbx_strand_id
1 'polypeptide(L)'
;MGEYTAKRVFRQIRGKRCYTLEKVARKAAGRKMKRKRSARIHKSKSARRLRRSKRSRPLKRRKRIATKRTPRFAAPPKDEVCELPDTGEDRAPAYDVLRFPVIEWAFGRQRPQQIAAQFAEHGHRVFYFSLDFTAIQNDEAAREDVSERVSFSEIEPNVWQVKLCANKRLNVYCDTLNDPTDLRYMIWSIEHVMKVFDIRQSVSIVDLSFWAPLVQAVGRGSIVYDCMDDHTDFSTNSPDMLEAEMDLLDNADMVVVSSQKLYDFAVQRNDKTVLIRNGVEFDRFHNTRKRLAPELASMTGPVIGYSGAISDWFDIDLIDFLAERNPGWTFVLIGHTFGCDTSKVEKRSNVFLLGELPYAELPGYLHGFDVCLIPFLINNLTMATNPVKVYEYLAAGKPVVAARLPELELLGNKLVRIADEPEQFEKDIRQVMAEHNELEAMRRKRFAAAHSWKDRYLSFHAAVEAYLFPKVSIVIVAFNRWAMTSACLESLLCNTNYPNYEIIVVNNGSTDETESGLAAMRHPRIRTVACDSNAGFSGGNEIGCKAASGEYLVLLNNDTLVPCGWLPRLIKPLKENFEIGLVGPMSNHVGNDQALDFFCGNSIIGADEAWLRDFYRYYRGGVRFTEMLGFFCVAMRKATYLKVGELDKGYGISMFEDDDYCKRVKQAGYRLAIIEDAFVFHHGSASFRNMDQEQYKELWKRNKRYFEQKWNTDWVLPPPPDSIFQQKDDPDSIAEAVRATGRKSVLVIGETDWTPETSHWQAVTESMAVNGKQLVIAYVQTYHGVPLIGIRKIGPSLYMTNRIDLFGKCAFDLVIHRKAADVPEPFKSQAVTLEAIRDGSSRKLDQLRTPSAKAAALPFVL
;
A
#
# COMPACT_ATOMS: atom_id res chain seq x y z
N MET A 1 33.70 23.59 20.25
CA MET A 1 35.17 23.48 20.30
C MET A 1 35.52 22.09 19.80
N GLY A 2 36.23 21.84 18.72
CA GLY A 2 36.96 22.60 17.71
C GLY A 2 37.44 21.54 16.69
N GLU A 3 37.65 21.97 15.44
CA GLU A 3 38.05 21.17 14.27
C GLU A 3 39.20 20.18 14.52
N TYR A 4 39.23 19.05 13.78
CA TYR A 4 40.49 18.54 13.22
C TYR A 4 40.25 17.67 11.96
N THR A 5 41.03 18.01 10.94
CA THR A 5 40.97 17.59 9.55
C THR A 5 41.86 16.37 9.26
N ALA A 6 41.51 15.65 8.19
CA ALA A 6 42.39 14.96 7.24
C ALA A 6 43.17 13.69 7.66
N LYS A 7 42.87 12.57 6.97
CA LYS A 7 43.87 11.56 6.62
C LYS A 7 43.80 11.18 5.15
N ARG A 8 44.95 11.39 4.50
CA ARG A 8 45.37 10.88 3.20
C ARG A 8 46.07 9.52 3.42
N VAL A 9 46.35 8.81 2.32
CA VAL A 9 47.28 7.67 2.15
C VAL A 9 46.62 6.26 2.19
N PHE A 10 46.36 5.64 1.03
CA PHE A 10 47.27 4.67 0.37
C PHE A 10 46.79 4.29 -1.05
N ARG A 11 47.76 4.14 -1.96
CA ARG A 11 47.67 3.68 -3.35
C ARG A 11 48.34 2.30 -3.44
N GLN A 12 48.02 1.53 -4.49
CA GLN A 12 48.55 0.21 -4.91
C GLN A 12 47.89 -0.98 -4.20
N ILE A 13 47.35 -2.00 -4.88
CA ILE A 13 48.02 -2.87 -5.86
C ILE A 13 47.06 -3.30 -7.00
N ARG A 14 47.60 -3.33 -8.23
CA ARG A 14 47.02 -3.96 -9.43
C ARG A 14 47.34 -5.46 -9.47
N GLY A 15 46.35 -6.27 -9.85
CA GLY A 15 46.50 -7.29 -10.90
C GLY A 15 46.57 -8.77 -10.49
N LYS A 16 45.61 -9.55 -11.02
CA LYS A 16 45.75 -10.85 -11.74
C LYS A 16 44.33 -11.49 -11.84
N ARG A 17 43.69 -11.42 -13.01
CA ARG A 17 43.65 -12.38 -14.14
C ARG A 17 42.76 -13.61 -13.91
N CYS A 18 41.75 -13.69 -14.79
CA CYS A 18 40.83 -14.79 -15.07
C CYS A 18 41.51 -16.14 -15.30
N TYR A 19 40.80 -17.20 -14.90
CA TYR A 19 40.77 -18.46 -15.64
C TYR A 19 39.32 -18.90 -15.81
N THR A 20 39.03 -19.43 -17.00
CA THR A 20 37.71 -19.81 -17.52
C THR A 20 37.65 -21.32 -17.74
N LEU A 21 36.42 -21.84 -17.83
CA LEU A 21 35.96 -23.11 -18.44
C LEU A 21 36.20 -24.41 -17.66
N GLU A 22 35.49 -25.51 -17.86
CA GLU A 22 34.11 -25.90 -18.24
C GLU A 22 34.17 -27.45 -18.30
N LYS A 23 33.02 -28.13 -18.15
CA LYS A 23 32.76 -29.57 -18.43
C LYS A 23 33.28 -30.60 -17.40
N VAL A 24 32.38 -31.46 -16.92
CA VAL A 24 32.07 -32.78 -17.54
C VAL A 24 30.70 -33.27 -17.06
N ALA A 25 29.91 -33.75 -18.00
CA ALA A 25 28.63 -34.43 -17.81
C ALA A 25 28.76 -35.95 -18.00
N ARG A 26 27.75 -36.67 -17.49
CA ARG A 26 27.24 -38.01 -17.88
C ARG A 26 27.91 -39.28 -17.33
N LYS A 27 27.07 -40.08 -16.65
CA LYS A 27 26.70 -41.51 -16.88
C LYS A 27 26.36 -42.13 -15.51
N ALA A 28 25.45 -43.09 -15.33
CA ALA A 28 24.53 -43.85 -16.17
C ALA A 28 23.58 -44.57 -15.17
N ALA A 29 22.26 -44.53 -15.37
CA ALA A 29 21.43 -45.66 -15.79
C ALA A 29 21.72 -47.05 -15.18
N GLY A 30 20.73 -47.65 -14.49
CA GLY A 30 20.67 -49.11 -14.36
C GLY A 30 19.70 -49.75 -13.36
N ARG A 31 18.54 -50.22 -13.89
CA ARG A 31 17.75 -51.42 -13.49
C ARG A 31 16.89 -51.35 -12.20
N LYS A 32 15.54 -51.38 -12.27
CA LYS A 32 14.56 -52.48 -12.56
C LYS A 32 14.52 -53.65 -11.56
N MET A 33 13.43 -53.74 -10.77
CA MET A 33 12.43 -54.85 -10.65
C MET A 33 11.71 -54.75 -9.28
N LYS A 34 10.40 -54.48 -9.21
CA LYS A 34 9.19 -55.33 -9.35
C LYS A 34 8.94 -56.35 -8.21
N ARG A 35 7.70 -56.23 -7.68
CA ARG A 35 6.81 -57.21 -6.95
C ARG A 35 6.78 -57.01 -5.43
N LYS A 36 5.68 -57.14 -4.70
CA LYS A 36 4.20 -57.21 -4.88
C LYS A 36 3.67 -57.66 -3.49
N ARG A 37 2.48 -57.20 -3.07
CA ARG A 37 1.52 -57.90 -2.13
C ARG A 37 1.98 -58.05 -0.66
N SER A 38 1.17 -57.99 0.39
CA SER A 38 -0.29 -57.88 0.65
C SER A 38 -0.43 -57.50 2.15
N ALA A 39 -1.32 -56.57 2.52
CA ALA A 39 -2.64 -56.78 3.16
C ALA A 39 -2.70 -57.22 4.65
N ARG A 40 -3.37 -56.37 5.45
CA ARG A 40 -4.46 -56.62 6.45
C ARG A 40 -4.24 -56.07 7.87
N ILE A 41 -5.03 -55.07 8.31
CA ILE A 41 -6.29 -55.07 9.13
C ILE A 41 -6.10 -55.26 10.65
N HIS A 42 -6.44 -54.22 11.45
CA HIS A 42 -7.34 -54.15 12.64
C HIS A 42 -6.94 -52.91 13.49
N LYS A 43 -7.72 -51.82 13.66
CA LYS A 43 -8.98 -51.55 14.41
C LYS A 43 -8.97 -51.85 15.93
N SER A 44 -8.89 -50.79 16.75
CA SER A 44 -9.80 -50.41 17.87
C SER A 44 -9.26 -49.07 18.45
N LYS A 45 -9.96 -47.96 18.68
CA LYS A 45 -11.23 -47.56 19.36
C LYS A 45 -11.25 -47.76 20.88
N SER A 46 -11.10 -46.65 21.63
CA SER A 46 -11.94 -46.13 22.74
C SER A 46 -11.10 -45.20 23.64
N ALA A 47 -11.34 -43.89 23.83
CA ALA A 47 -12.51 -43.09 24.27
C ALA A 47 -12.67 -42.95 25.80
N ARG A 48 -12.98 -41.70 26.21
CA ARG A 48 -13.52 -41.17 27.51
C ARG A 48 -12.47 -40.67 28.52
N ARG A 49 -12.68 -39.60 29.32
CA ARG A 49 -13.72 -38.54 29.49
C ARG A 49 -13.27 -37.60 30.63
N LEU A 50 -13.63 -36.31 30.54
CA LEU A 50 -14.13 -35.36 31.60
C LEU A 50 -13.23 -35.08 32.85
N ARG A 51 -13.25 -33.94 33.58
CA ARG A 51 -14.19 -32.79 33.75
C ARG A 51 -13.53 -31.65 34.58
N ARG A 52 -13.85 -30.40 34.25
CA ARG A 52 -14.29 -29.20 35.06
C ARG A 52 -13.71 -28.88 36.47
N SER A 53 -13.39 -27.59 36.72
CA SER A 53 -14.17 -26.55 37.49
C SER A 53 -13.22 -25.41 37.99
N LYS A 54 -13.42 -24.11 37.69
CA LYS A 54 -14.30 -23.01 38.21
C LYS A 54 -13.78 -22.20 39.44
N ARG A 55 -13.75 -20.84 39.24
CA ARG A 55 -13.99 -19.70 40.18
C ARG A 55 -12.89 -19.40 41.24
N SER A 56 -12.61 -18.17 41.73
CA SER A 56 -13.24 -16.82 41.70
C SER A 56 -12.31 -15.74 42.33
N ARG A 57 -12.56 -14.45 41.99
CA ARG A 57 -12.09 -13.13 42.56
C ARG A 57 -12.35 -12.94 44.09
N PRO A 58 -11.86 -11.90 44.85
CA PRO A 58 -11.89 -10.44 44.50
C PRO A 58 -10.90 -9.39 45.13
N LEU A 59 -10.85 -8.21 44.46
CA LEU A 59 -10.70 -6.77 44.86
C LEU A 59 -9.96 -6.27 46.13
N LYS A 60 -9.15 -5.20 45.96
CA LYS A 60 -9.16 -3.97 46.80
C LYS A 60 -8.50 -2.73 46.11
N ARG A 61 -9.09 -1.55 46.35
CA ARG A 61 -8.80 -0.20 45.81
C ARG A 61 -7.60 0.51 46.48
N ARG A 62 -6.93 1.43 45.76
CA ARG A 62 -6.37 2.70 46.29
C ARG A 62 -6.25 3.79 45.20
N LYS A 63 -6.68 5.01 45.52
CA LYS A 63 -6.58 6.25 44.71
C LYS A 63 -5.18 6.88 44.83
N ARG A 64 -4.64 7.46 43.74
CA ARG A 64 -3.69 8.59 43.79
C ARG A 64 -3.71 9.43 42.50
N ILE A 65 -3.26 10.67 42.69
CA ILE A 65 -3.47 11.93 41.96
C ILE A 65 -2.83 11.98 40.56
N ALA A 66 -3.44 12.80 39.71
CA ALA A 66 -3.15 13.02 38.30
C ALA A 66 -1.84 13.79 38.05
N THR A 67 -1.04 13.26 37.13
CA THR A 67 -0.04 14.01 36.33
C THR A 67 -0.39 13.81 34.86
N LYS A 68 -0.45 14.93 34.11
CA LYS A 68 -0.75 14.98 32.67
C LYS A 68 0.19 14.03 31.90
N ARG A 69 -0.39 13.01 31.26
CA ARG A 69 0.28 12.09 30.32
C ARG A 69 -0.29 12.33 28.92
N THR A 70 0.61 12.45 27.96
CA THR A 70 0.40 12.25 26.52
C THR A 70 -0.40 10.96 26.26
N PRO A 71 -1.27 10.91 25.23
CA PRO A 71 -2.11 9.75 24.98
C PRO A 71 -1.23 8.56 24.57
N ARG A 72 -1.06 7.58 25.47
CA ARG A 72 -0.50 6.27 25.14
C ARG A 72 -1.62 5.42 24.56
N PHE A 73 -1.50 5.03 23.29
CA PHE A 73 -2.27 3.91 22.74
C PHE A 73 -1.99 2.67 23.59
N ALA A 74 -3.05 2.06 24.13
CA ALA A 74 -2.94 0.86 24.93
C ALA A 74 -2.76 -0.36 24.01
N ALA A 75 -1.78 -1.21 24.31
CA ALA A 75 -1.73 -2.56 23.77
C ALA A 75 -3.03 -3.32 24.16
N PRO A 76 -3.61 -4.13 23.27
CA PRO A 76 -4.88 -4.78 23.52
C PRO A 76 -4.78 -5.75 24.72
N PRO A 77 -5.87 -5.96 25.48
CA PRO A 77 -5.86 -6.82 26.65
C PRO A 77 -5.56 -8.28 26.26
N LYS A 78 -4.66 -8.92 27.00
CA LYS A 78 -4.53 -10.39 27.01
C LYS A 78 -5.70 -10.96 27.82
N ASP A 79 -6.38 -11.95 27.27
CA ASP A 79 -7.50 -12.72 27.86
C ASP A 79 -8.93 -12.22 27.57
N GLU A 80 -9.26 -12.06 26.29
CA GLU A 80 -10.57 -12.45 25.78
C GLU A 80 -10.34 -13.41 24.61
N VAL A 81 -10.76 -14.67 24.76
CA VAL A 81 -10.89 -15.58 23.62
C VAL A 81 -11.94 -14.95 22.75
N CYS A 82 -11.51 -14.30 21.67
CA CYS A 82 -12.36 -13.88 20.58
C CYS A 82 -13.11 -15.13 20.13
N GLU A 83 -14.39 -15.23 20.46
CA GLU A 83 -15.27 -16.10 19.70
C GLU A 83 -15.14 -15.62 18.26
N LEU A 84 -14.48 -16.43 17.44
CA LEU A 84 -14.32 -16.20 16.01
C LEU A 84 -15.69 -15.75 15.50
N PRO A 85 -15.80 -14.57 14.84
CA PRO A 85 -17.04 -14.24 14.16
C PRO A 85 -17.36 -15.42 13.25
N ASP A 86 -18.60 -15.90 13.37
CA ASP A 86 -19.20 -16.93 12.53
C ASP A 86 -18.66 -16.76 11.11
N THR A 87 -17.92 -17.77 10.63
CA THR A 87 -17.31 -17.76 9.30
C THR A 87 -18.43 -17.88 8.28
N GLY A 88 -19.16 -16.78 8.09
CA GLY A 88 -19.96 -16.56 6.92
C GLY A 88 -19.01 -16.48 5.74
N GLU A 89 -19.08 -17.51 4.90
CA GLU A 89 -18.67 -17.45 3.50
C GLU A 89 -19.20 -16.11 2.92
N ASP A 90 -18.34 -15.34 2.24
CA ASP A 90 -18.56 -14.00 1.64
C ASP A 90 -18.18 -12.72 2.43
N ARG A 91 -16.95 -12.65 2.98
CA ARG A 91 -16.22 -11.36 3.03
C ARG A 91 -15.07 -11.37 2.01
N ALA A 92 -15.24 -10.67 0.89
CA ALA A 92 -14.21 -10.52 -0.13
C ALA A 92 -13.05 -9.64 0.38
N PRO A 93 -11.78 -10.08 0.27
CA PRO A 93 -10.66 -9.14 0.35
C PRO A 93 -10.55 -8.37 -0.97
N ALA A 94 -10.58 -7.04 -0.88
CA ALA A 94 -10.82 -6.14 -2.01
C ALA A 94 -9.57 -5.38 -2.52
N TYR A 95 -8.36 -5.90 -2.25
CA TYR A 95 -7.11 -5.31 -2.73
C TYR A 95 -6.08 -6.37 -3.13
N ASP A 96 -5.23 -6.03 -4.10
CA ASP A 96 -4.11 -6.84 -4.56
C ASP A 96 -2.85 -6.61 -3.72
N VAL A 97 -2.02 -7.62 -3.58
CA VAL A 97 -0.75 -7.52 -2.84
C VAL A 97 0.40 -7.46 -3.83
N LEU A 98 1.20 -6.40 -3.76
CA LEU A 98 2.46 -6.29 -4.50
C LEU A 98 3.59 -6.59 -3.51
N ARG A 99 4.19 -7.78 -3.58
CA ARG A 99 5.27 -8.18 -2.67
C ARG A 99 6.61 -7.86 -3.34
N PHE A 100 7.39 -7.02 -2.67
CA PHE A 100 8.76 -6.64 -3.03
C PHE A 100 9.72 -7.37 -2.09
N PRO A 101 10.13 -8.60 -2.46
CA PRO A 101 10.67 -9.52 -1.50
C PRO A 101 12.17 -9.32 -1.26
N VAL A 102 12.66 -9.91 -0.18
CA VAL A 102 14.10 -10.07 0.09
C VAL A 102 14.63 -11.43 -0.38
N ILE A 103 13.75 -12.41 -0.65
CA ILE A 103 14.13 -13.76 -1.09
C ILE A 103 13.28 -14.17 -2.30
N GLU A 104 13.90 -14.82 -3.28
CA GLU A 104 13.19 -15.32 -4.46
C GLU A 104 12.29 -16.53 -4.14
N TRP A 105 11.16 -16.67 -4.84
CA TRP A 105 10.12 -17.65 -4.52
C TRP A 105 10.64 -19.10 -4.48
N ALA A 106 11.53 -19.43 -5.41
CA ALA A 106 12.08 -20.78 -5.56
C ALA A 106 13.10 -21.17 -4.47
N PHE A 107 13.61 -20.22 -3.70
CA PHE A 107 14.53 -20.50 -2.58
C PHE A 107 13.76 -21.05 -1.38
N GLY A 108 14.49 -21.59 -0.39
CA GLY A 108 13.91 -22.20 0.81
C GLY A 108 12.79 -21.35 1.42
N ARG A 109 11.61 -21.95 1.64
CA ARG A 109 10.39 -21.23 2.04
C ARG A 109 10.57 -20.54 3.40
N GLN A 110 10.42 -19.22 3.41
CA GLN A 110 10.55 -18.37 4.60
C GLN A 110 9.31 -17.48 4.78
N ARG A 111 9.35 -16.52 5.72
CA ARG A 111 8.24 -15.61 6.02
C ARG A 111 7.65 -14.93 4.79
N PRO A 112 8.42 -14.36 3.83
CA PRO A 112 7.83 -13.69 2.68
C PRO A 112 6.92 -14.58 1.85
N GLN A 113 7.38 -15.78 1.51
CA GLN A 113 6.59 -16.74 0.74
C GLN A 113 5.39 -17.26 1.55
N GLN A 114 5.56 -17.49 2.85
CA GLN A 114 4.49 -17.99 3.72
C GLN A 114 3.36 -16.97 3.89
N ILE A 115 3.69 -15.70 4.14
CA ILE A 115 2.70 -14.63 4.26
C ILE A 115 2.01 -14.41 2.91
N ALA A 116 2.77 -14.34 1.81
CA ALA A 116 2.21 -14.23 0.46
C ALA A 116 1.22 -15.36 0.14
N ALA A 117 1.58 -16.62 0.41
CA ALA A 117 0.70 -17.76 0.21
C ALA A 117 -0.59 -17.64 1.05
N GLN A 118 -0.49 -17.16 2.30
CA GLN A 118 -1.68 -16.96 3.14
C GLN A 118 -2.59 -15.84 2.63
N PHE A 119 -2.04 -14.73 2.11
CA PHE A 119 -2.85 -13.72 1.42
C PHE A 119 -3.60 -14.34 0.23
N ALA A 120 -2.92 -15.15 -0.58
CA ALA A 120 -3.51 -15.82 -1.73
C ALA A 120 -4.61 -16.84 -1.35
N GLU A 121 -4.38 -17.65 -0.32
CA GLU A 121 -5.36 -18.61 0.22
C GLU A 121 -6.64 -17.96 0.75
N HIS A 122 -6.55 -16.69 1.16
CA HIS A 122 -7.69 -15.92 1.66
C HIS A 122 -8.33 -15.03 0.59
N GLY A 123 -7.96 -15.18 -0.69
CA GLY A 123 -8.66 -14.58 -1.83
C GLY A 123 -8.01 -13.33 -2.43
N HIS A 124 -6.84 -12.91 -1.95
CA HIS A 124 -6.07 -11.83 -2.59
C HIS A 124 -5.30 -12.35 -3.80
N ARG A 125 -5.12 -11.55 -4.85
CA ARG A 125 -4.07 -11.83 -5.84
C ARG A 125 -2.76 -11.25 -5.34
N VAL A 126 -1.70 -12.05 -5.40
CA VAL A 126 -0.37 -11.67 -4.94
C VAL A 126 0.58 -11.63 -6.12
N PHE A 127 1.17 -10.47 -6.36
CA PHE A 127 2.21 -10.25 -7.36
C PHE A 127 3.55 -10.23 -6.64
N TYR A 128 4.27 -11.35 -6.71
CA TYR A 128 5.56 -11.54 -6.06
C TYR A 128 6.69 -11.20 -7.04
N PHE A 129 7.37 -10.08 -6.82
CA PHE A 129 8.42 -9.65 -7.73
C PHE A 129 9.66 -10.54 -7.64
N SER A 130 10.19 -10.94 -8.79
CA SER A 130 11.44 -11.69 -8.89
C SER A 130 12.62 -10.79 -8.48
N LEU A 131 13.66 -11.42 -7.94
CA LEU A 131 14.94 -10.75 -7.68
C LEU A 131 15.84 -10.71 -8.92
N ASP A 132 15.43 -11.37 -10.00
CA ASP A 132 16.06 -11.31 -11.32
C ASP A 132 15.29 -10.32 -12.21
N PHE A 133 16.00 -9.63 -13.10
CA PHE A 133 15.45 -8.55 -13.93
C PHE A 133 15.69 -8.82 -15.42
N THR A 134 14.74 -8.39 -16.26
CA THR A 134 14.93 -8.41 -17.71
C THR A 134 15.71 -7.16 -18.10
N ALA A 135 17.00 -7.33 -18.42
CA ALA A 135 17.85 -6.22 -18.87
C ALA A 135 17.49 -5.79 -20.30
N ILE A 136 17.12 -4.51 -20.48
CA ILE A 136 16.76 -3.90 -21.77
C ILE A 136 18.00 -3.46 -22.54
N GLN A 137 19.01 -2.92 -21.85
CA GLN A 137 20.28 -2.46 -22.43
C GLN A 137 20.12 -1.43 -23.56
N ASN A 138 19.17 -0.52 -23.41
CA ASN A 138 18.90 0.57 -24.35
C ASN A 138 18.33 1.74 -23.55
N ASP A 139 19.05 2.86 -23.45
CA ASP A 139 18.64 4.03 -22.66
C ASP A 139 17.43 4.78 -23.27
N GLU A 140 17.17 4.55 -24.56
CA GLU A 140 16.13 5.21 -25.36
C GLU A 140 14.92 4.30 -25.62
N ALA A 141 14.80 3.15 -24.95
CA ALA A 141 13.67 2.24 -25.16
C ALA A 141 12.33 2.92 -24.82
N ALA A 142 11.32 2.69 -25.66
CA ALA A 142 9.97 3.16 -25.46
C ALA A 142 9.24 2.33 -24.40
N ARG A 143 8.09 2.83 -23.93
CA ARG A 143 7.28 2.16 -22.91
C ARG A 143 6.76 0.81 -23.39
N GLU A 144 6.45 0.71 -24.68
CA GLU A 144 5.96 -0.48 -25.34
C GLU A 144 7.05 -1.57 -25.38
N ASP A 145 8.29 -1.19 -25.72
CA ASP A 145 9.46 -2.10 -25.72
C ASP A 145 9.69 -2.73 -24.34
N VAL A 146 9.51 -1.94 -23.28
CA VAL A 146 9.64 -2.39 -21.90
C VAL A 146 8.47 -3.29 -21.52
N SER A 147 7.23 -2.89 -21.86
CA SER A 147 6.00 -3.60 -21.54
C SER A 147 5.98 -5.01 -22.16
N GLU A 148 6.40 -5.16 -23.41
CA GLU A 148 6.47 -6.45 -24.11
C GLU A 148 7.47 -7.45 -23.49
N ARG A 149 8.43 -6.94 -22.70
CA ARG A 149 9.48 -7.74 -22.06
C ARG A 149 9.22 -8.05 -20.59
N VAL A 150 8.19 -7.45 -20.00
CA VAL A 150 7.72 -7.83 -18.66
C VAL A 150 7.17 -9.24 -18.76
N SER A 151 7.59 -10.13 -17.86
CA SER A 151 7.03 -11.47 -17.79
C SER A 151 6.40 -11.74 -16.44
N PHE A 152 5.31 -12.49 -16.46
CA PHE A 152 4.62 -12.93 -15.26
C PHE A 152 4.03 -14.33 -15.48
N SER A 153 4.01 -15.13 -14.42
CA SER A 153 3.46 -16.48 -14.44
C SER A 153 2.85 -16.83 -13.09
N GLU A 154 1.71 -17.51 -13.11
CA GLU A 154 1.11 -18.06 -11.90
C GLU A 154 1.94 -19.26 -11.40
N ILE A 155 2.51 -19.15 -10.22
CA ILE A 155 3.44 -20.13 -9.61
C ILE A 155 2.77 -20.95 -8.51
N GLU A 156 1.76 -20.38 -7.85
CA GLU A 156 0.80 -21.04 -6.97
C GLU A 156 -0.57 -20.38 -7.20
N PRO A 157 -1.71 -21.01 -6.86
CA PRO A 157 -3.02 -20.40 -7.04
C PRO A 157 -3.08 -18.98 -6.45
N ASN A 158 -3.44 -18.00 -7.26
CA ASN A 158 -3.47 -16.57 -6.93
C ASN A 158 -2.10 -15.92 -6.59
N VAL A 159 -0.98 -16.62 -6.77
CA VAL A 159 0.37 -16.07 -6.63
C VAL A 159 1.03 -16.00 -8.01
N TRP A 160 1.30 -14.78 -8.46
CA TRP A 160 1.92 -14.46 -9.74
C TRP A 160 3.36 -14.02 -9.49
N GLN A 161 4.34 -14.77 -10.01
CA GLN A 161 5.71 -14.28 -10.07
C GLN A 161 5.81 -13.24 -11.18
N VAL A 162 6.44 -12.10 -10.90
CA VAL A 162 6.58 -11.02 -11.87
C VAL A 162 8.05 -10.64 -12.03
N LYS A 163 8.56 -10.71 -13.24
CA LYS A 163 9.92 -10.28 -13.59
C LYS A 163 9.87 -8.90 -14.23
N LEU A 164 10.42 -7.91 -13.51
CA LEU A 164 10.44 -6.51 -13.95
C LEU A 164 11.58 -6.28 -14.95
N CYS A 165 11.41 -5.27 -15.79
CA CYS A 165 12.46 -4.79 -16.68
C CYS A 165 13.30 -3.71 -16.01
N ALA A 166 14.60 -3.78 -16.21
CA ALA A 166 15.57 -2.74 -15.86
C ALA A 166 16.46 -2.49 -17.08
N ASN A 167 17.14 -1.37 -17.16
CA ASN A 167 18.09 -1.12 -18.24
C ASN A 167 19.34 -2.00 -18.07
N LYS A 168 19.82 -2.13 -16.83
CA LYS A 168 21.00 -2.93 -16.46
C LYS A 168 20.59 -4.18 -15.69
N ARG A 169 21.54 -5.10 -15.51
CA ARG A 169 21.38 -6.19 -14.52
C ARG A 169 21.64 -5.61 -13.14
N LEU A 170 20.71 -5.83 -12.22
CA LEU A 170 20.78 -5.37 -10.84
C LEU A 170 20.83 -6.56 -9.89
N ASN A 171 21.56 -6.40 -8.79
CA ASN A 171 21.58 -7.30 -7.66
C ASN A 171 21.01 -6.55 -6.44
N VAL A 172 19.82 -6.96 -6.00
CA VAL A 172 19.08 -6.30 -4.92
C VAL A 172 19.84 -6.23 -3.57
N TYR A 173 20.82 -7.11 -3.36
CA TYR A 173 21.60 -7.17 -2.11
C TYR A 173 22.83 -6.27 -2.10
N CYS A 174 23.30 -5.82 -3.27
CA CYS A 174 24.56 -5.09 -3.38
C CYS A 174 24.41 -3.73 -4.08
N ASP A 175 23.45 -3.60 -4.98
CA ASP A 175 23.23 -2.41 -5.79
C ASP A 175 22.22 -1.46 -5.14
N THR A 176 22.20 -0.21 -5.59
CA THR A 176 21.19 0.79 -5.22
C THR A 176 20.36 1.16 -6.44
N LEU A 177 19.06 1.44 -6.24
CA LEU A 177 18.15 1.82 -7.33
C LEU A 177 18.14 3.34 -7.56
N ASN A 178 19.30 3.88 -7.93
CA ASN A 178 19.51 5.33 -8.11
C ASN A 178 19.54 5.78 -9.58
N ASP A 179 19.63 4.83 -10.52
CA ASP A 179 19.64 5.14 -11.95
C ASP A 179 18.21 5.49 -12.43
N PRO A 180 17.98 6.71 -12.97
CA PRO A 180 16.63 7.14 -13.38
C PRO A 180 16.03 6.31 -14.52
N THR A 181 16.86 5.72 -15.39
CA THR A 181 16.40 4.88 -16.49
C THR A 181 15.95 3.52 -15.98
N ASP A 182 16.73 2.90 -15.08
CA ASP A 182 16.33 1.65 -14.42
C ASP A 182 15.01 1.84 -13.65
N LEU A 183 14.92 2.89 -12.84
CA LEU A 183 13.70 3.23 -12.09
C LEU A 183 12.49 3.42 -13.01
N ARG A 184 12.65 4.15 -14.12
CA ARG A 184 11.60 4.37 -15.12
C ARG A 184 11.10 3.07 -15.74
N TYR A 185 12.00 2.16 -16.12
CA TYR A 185 11.61 0.89 -16.73
C TYR A 185 10.89 -0.03 -15.74
N MET A 186 11.28 0.00 -14.47
CA MET A 186 10.59 -0.73 -13.41
C MET A 186 9.21 -0.15 -13.12
N ILE A 187 9.05 1.18 -13.13
CA ILE A 187 7.73 1.84 -13.00
C ILE A 187 6.83 1.42 -14.15
N TRP A 188 7.29 1.51 -15.40
CA TRP A 188 6.51 1.08 -16.56
C TRP A 188 6.15 -0.39 -16.51
N SER A 189 7.05 -1.23 -15.99
CA SER A 189 6.78 -2.65 -15.78
C SER A 189 5.64 -2.89 -14.79
N ILE A 190 5.66 -2.20 -13.64
CA ILE A 190 4.58 -2.29 -12.64
C ILE A 190 3.28 -1.74 -13.22
N GLU A 191 3.30 -0.60 -13.91
CA GLU A 191 2.10 -0.03 -14.52
C GLU A 191 1.52 -0.95 -15.61
N HIS A 192 2.37 -1.65 -16.36
CA HIS A 192 1.93 -2.66 -17.32
C HIS A 192 1.21 -3.82 -16.60
N VAL A 193 1.78 -4.35 -15.53
CA VAL A 193 1.15 -5.40 -14.70
C VAL A 193 -0.18 -4.91 -14.13
N MET A 194 -0.21 -3.70 -13.56
CA MET A 194 -1.44 -3.12 -13.04
C MET A 194 -2.51 -2.98 -14.12
N LYS A 195 -2.14 -2.60 -15.35
CA LYS A 195 -3.07 -2.50 -16.48
C LYS A 195 -3.58 -3.87 -16.92
N VAL A 196 -2.69 -4.85 -17.10
CA VAL A 196 -3.05 -6.20 -17.57
C VAL A 196 -3.99 -6.91 -16.59
N PHE A 197 -3.73 -6.75 -15.29
CA PHE A 197 -4.51 -7.40 -14.25
C PHE A 197 -5.63 -6.52 -13.68
N ASP A 198 -5.88 -5.32 -14.23
CA ASP A 198 -6.85 -4.35 -13.70
C ASP A 198 -6.69 -4.14 -12.18
N ILE A 199 -5.45 -3.89 -11.73
CA ILE A 199 -5.13 -3.63 -10.32
C ILE A 199 -5.58 -2.22 -9.97
N ARG A 200 -6.75 -2.12 -9.33
CA ARG A 200 -7.36 -0.85 -8.94
C ARG A 200 -6.97 -0.40 -7.53
N GLN A 201 -6.70 -1.33 -6.63
CA GLN A 201 -6.28 -1.04 -5.25
C GLN A 201 -5.22 -2.06 -4.84
N SER A 202 -4.10 -1.56 -4.32
CA SER A 202 -2.97 -2.41 -3.91
C SER A 202 -2.43 -2.07 -2.53
N VAL A 203 -1.81 -3.08 -1.92
CA VAL A 203 -0.91 -2.94 -0.78
C VAL A 203 0.46 -3.47 -1.20
N SER A 204 1.45 -2.58 -1.20
CA SER A 204 2.84 -2.91 -1.48
C SER A 204 3.51 -3.36 -0.19
N ILE A 205 3.83 -4.64 -0.07
CA ILE A 205 4.58 -5.16 1.07
C ILE A 205 6.06 -5.25 0.69
N VAL A 206 6.89 -4.50 1.41
CA VAL A 206 8.30 -4.31 1.11
C VAL A 206 9.14 -5.00 2.17
N ASP A 207 10.14 -5.76 1.74
CA ASP A 207 10.98 -6.57 2.63
C ASP A 207 12.42 -6.05 2.70
N LEU A 208 12.86 -5.32 1.67
CA LEU A 208 14.24 -4.87 1.50
C LEU A 208 14.25 -3.42 1.01
N SER A 209 15.10 -2.58 1.60
CA SER A 209 15.17 -1.15 1.30
C SER A 209 15.63 -0.82 -0.11
N PHE A 210 16.26 -1.77 -0.84
CA PHE A 210 16.52 -1.67 -2.28
C PHE A 210 15.28 -1.22 -3.08
N TRP A 211 14.09 -1.68 -2.68
CA TRP A 211 12.84 -1.39 -3.37
C TRP A 211 12.24 -0.02 -3.03
N ALA A 212 12.74 0.66 -2.00
CA ALA A 212 12.14 1.90 -1.49
C ALA A 212 11.98 2.99 -2.58
N PRO A 213 12.99 3.30 -3.41
CA PRO A 213 12.84 4.30 -4.47
C PRO A 213 11.72 3.94 -5.47
N LEU A 214 11.58 2.66 -5.83
CA LEU A 214 10.55 2.19 -6.76
C LEU A 214 9.15 2.33 -6.19
N VAL A 215 8.94 1.82 -4.97
CA VAL A 215 7.61 1.80 -4.35
C VAL A 215 7.11 3.23 -4.08
N GLN A 216 8.00 4.11 -3.63
CA GLN A 216 7.69 5.53 -3.43
C GLN A 216 7.38 6.22 -4.77
N ALA A 217 8.13 5.94 -5.84
CA ALA A 217 7.93 6.56 -7.15
C ALA A 217 6.64 6.12 -7.86
N VAL A 218 6.26 4.85 -7.75
CA VAL A 218 4.95 4.36 -8.25
C VAL A 218 3.82 5.16 -7.62
N GLY A 219 3.92 5.45 -6.30
CA GLY A 219 3.03 6.36 -5.59
C GLY A 219 1.54 6.01 -5.71
N ARG A 220 1.24 4.72 -5.89
CA ARG A 220 -0.11 4.14 -5.95
C ARG A 220 -0.21 3.00 -4.95
N GLY A 221 -1.33 2.95 -4.23
CA GLY A 221 -1.53 1.98 -3.15
C GLY A 221 -0.88 2.41 -1.84
N SER A 222 -0.97 1.54 -0.83
CA SER A 222 -0.35 1.77 0.47
C SER A 222 0.95 0.97 0.63
N ILE A 223 1.92 1.53 1.33
CA ILE A 223 3.23 0.92 1.57
C ILE A 223 3.25 0.29 2.96
N VAL A 224 3.53 -1.01 3.03
CA VAL A 224 3.80 -1.73 4.27
C VAL A 224 5.24 -2.19 4.25
N TYR A 225 6.03 -1.78 5.25
CA TYR A 225 7.37 -2.34 5.43
C TYR A 225 7.32 -3.53 6.40
N ASP A 226 7.62 -4.73 5.92
CA ASP A 226 7.73 -5.97 6.73
C ASP A 226 9.19 -6.14 7.17
N CYS A 227 9.56 -5.42 8.22
CA CYS A 227 10.90 -5.42 8.83
C CYS A 227 11.11 -6.71 9.63
N MET A 228 11.81 -7.66 9.01
CA MET A 228 11.96 -9.01 9.55
C MET A 228 13.21 -9.19 10.40
N ASP A 229 14.27 -8.47 10.06
CA ASP A 229 15.61 -8.63 10.62
C ASP A 229 16.25 -7.26 10.85
N ASP A 230 17.27 -7.24 11.69
CA ASP A 230 18.09 -6.05 11.91
C ASP A 230 19.19 -6.01 10.85
N HIS A 231 19.09 -5.08 9.92
CA HIS A 231 19.93 -5.03 8.73
C HIS A 231 21.37 -4.54 9.02
N THR A 232 21.69 -4.05 10.22
CA THR A 232 23.00 -3.43 10.51
C THR A 232 24.18 -4.40 10.45
N ASP A 233 23.95 -5.68 10.77
CA ASP A 233 25.02 -6.67 10.97
C ASP A 233 25.15 -7.66 9.81
N PHE A 234 24.43 -7.46 8.70
CA PHE A 234 24.65 -8.24 7.49
C PHE A 234 25.88 -7.75 6.73
N SER A 235 26.76 -8.68 6.36
CA SER A 235 27.99 -8.40 5.62
C SER A 235 27.77 -7.82 4.21
N THR A 236 26.56 -7.93 3.67
CA THR A 236 26.18 -7.42 2.34
C THR A 236 25.63 -6.00 2.34
N ASN A 237 25.25 -5.44 3.49
CA ASN A 237 24.50 -4.19 3.53
C ASN A 237 25.44 -2.98 3.54
N SER A 238 25.21 -2.04 2.62
CA SER A 238 25.94 -0.78 2.54
C SER A 238 25.34 0.29 3.46
N PRO A 239 26.09 1.36 3.79
CA PRO A 239 25.54 2.51 4.51
C PRO A 239 24.30 3.12 3.83
N ASP A 240 24.32 3.21 2.49
CA ASP A 240 23.22 3.73 1.68
C ASP A 240 21.95 2.87 1.85
N MET A 241 22.10 1.54 1.97
CA MET A 241 20.97 0.63 2.20
C MET A 241 20.34 0.83 3.58
N LEU A 242 21.14 1.13 4.60
CA LEU A 242 20.67 1.44 5.95
C LEU A 242 19.98 2.81 6.01
N GLU A 243 20.47 3.81 5.29
CA GLU A 243 19.80 5.10 5.16
C GLU A 243 18.45 4.95 4.46
N ALA A 244 18.40 4.21 3.35
CA ALA A 244 17.16 3.91 2.63
C ALA A 244 16.15 3.12 3.48
N GLU A 245 16.60 2.27 4.40
CA GLU A 245 15.74 1.58 5.36
C GLU A 245 15.11 2.56 6.35
N MET A 246 15.87 3.54 6.86
CA MET A 246 15.34 4.58 7.74
C MET A 246 14.27 5.41 7.03
N ASP A 247 14.53 5.80 5.79
CA ASP A 247 13.53 6.50 4.96
C ASP A 247 12.29 5.64 4.72
N LEU A 248 12.44 4.33 4.50
CA LEU A 248 11.32 3.41 4.34
C LEU A 248 10.50 3.26 5.63
N LEU A 249 11.14 3.19 6.80
CA LEU A 249 10.46 3.17 8.10
C LEU A 249 9.64 4.44 8.34
N ASP A 250 10.22 5.60 8.06
CA ASP A 250 9.59 6.90 8.31
C ASP A 250 8.43 7.16 7.33
N ASN A 251 8.50 6.66 6.09
CA ASN A 251 7.51 6.93 5.03
C ASN A 251 6.51 5.80 4.74
N ALA A 252 6.66 4.62 5.33
CA ALA A 252 5.67 3.55 5.18
C ALA A 252 4.32 3.93 5.82
N ASP A 253 3.21 3.55 5.19
CA ASP A 253 1.87 3.76 5.76
C ASP A 253 1.61 2.88 7.00
N MET A 254 2.36 1.79 7.13
CA MET A 254 2.34 0.84 8.25
C MET A 254 3.65 0.05 8.27
N VAL A 255 4.13 -0.30 9.47
CA VAL A 255 5.31 -1.16 9.65
C VAL A 255 4.92 -2.44 10.37
N VAL A 256 5.35 -3.58 9.85
CA VAL A 256 5.24 -4.88 10.51
C VAL A 256 6.62 -5.32 10.93
N VAL A 257 6.76 -5.78 12.16
CA VAL A 257 8.04 -6.24 12.72
C VAL A 257 7.93 -7.66 13.22
N SER A 258 9.01 -8.43 13.12
CA SER A 258 9.03 -9.85 13.52
C SER A 258 9.36 -10.09 15.00
N SER A 259 9.96 -9.11 15.70
CA SER A 259 10.46 -9.26 17.07
C SER A 259 10.24 -8.02 17.95
N GLN A 260 10.33 -8.21 19.27
CA GLN A 260 10.16 -7.11 20.22
C GLN A 260 11.25 -6.04 20.07
N LYS A 261 12.51 -6.42 19.80
CA LYS A 261 13.61 -5.46 19.60
C LYS A 261 13.31 -4.53 18.42
N LEU A 262 12.86 -5.09 17.29
CA LEU A 262 12.47 -4.31 16.12
C LEU A 262 11.24 -3.44 16.40
N TYR A 263 10.26 -3.94 17.15
CA TYR A 263 9.10 -3.15 17.56
C TYR A 263 9.47 -1.92 18.38
N ASP A 264 10.31 -2.11 19.41
CA ASP A 264 10.72 -1.03 20.31
C ASP A 264 11.50 0.05 19.56
N PHE A 265 12.19 -0.31 18.47
CA PHE A 265 12.85 0.61 17.56
C PHE A 265 11.88 1.30 16.59
N ALA A 266 11.13 0.53 15.81
CA ALA A 266 10.28 1.04 14.73
C ALA A 266 9.13 1.93 15.24
N VAL A 267 8.56 1.63 16.41
CA VAL A 267 7.45 2.44 16.98
C VAL A 267 7.85 3.87 17.33
N GLN A 268 9.15 4.15 17.48
CA GLN A 268 9.66 5.50 17.72
C GLN A 268 9.65 6.36 16.45
N ARG A 269 9.54 5.72 15.29
CA ARG A 269 9.58 6.33 13.95
C ARG A 269 8.22 6.31 13.27
N ASN A 270 7.51 5.18 13.39
CA ASN A 270 6.21 4.97 12.77
C ASN A 270 5.18 4.54 13.83
N ASP A 271 4.16 5.37 14.05
CA ASP A 271 3.13 5.14 15.07
C ASP A 271 2.15 4.00 14.69
N LYS A 272 2.18 3.54 13.43
CA LYS A 272 1.43 2.39 12.91
C LYS A 272 2.31 1.14 12.79
N THR A 273 3.14 0.92 13.80
CA THR A 273 3.98 -0.28 13.91
C THR A 273 3.24 -1.43 14.60
N VAL A 274 3.32 -2.64 14.04
CA VAL A 274 2.66 -3.85 14.56
C VAL A 274 3.64 -5.01 14.68
N LEU A 275 3.67 -5.65 15.85
CA LEU A 275 4.47 -6.85 16.10
C LEU A 275 3.75 -8.11 15.63
N ILE A 276 4.26 -8.74 14.56
CA ILE A 276 3.77 -10.01 14.02
C ILE A 276 4.94 -10.98 13.89
N ARG A 277 5.08 -11.83 14.91
CA ARG A 277 6.10 -12.90 14.96
C ARG A 277 5.92 -13.92 13.84
N ASN A 278 6.95 -14.73 13.61
CA ASN A 278 6.90 -15.83 12.66
C ASN A 278 5.96 -16.96 13.14
N GLY A 279 5.70 -17.91 12.24
CA GLY A 279 4.80 -19.04 12.50
C GLY A 279 5.25 -20.31 11.77
N VAL A 280 4.32 -21.26 11.66
CA VAL A 280 4.58 -22.57 11.03
C VAL A 280 3.38 -23.10 10.24
N GLU A 281 3.66 -23.86 9.18
CA GLU A 281 2.68 -24.76 8.55
C GLU A 281 2.51 -26.02 9.42
N PHE A 282 1.73 -25.93 10.51
CA PHE A 282 1.63 -27.01 11.50
C PHE A 282 1.33 -28.39 10.88
N ASP A 283 0.35 -28.47 9.97
CA ASP A 283 -0.08 -29.70 9.31
C ASP A 283 1.05 -30.39 8.50
N ARG A 284 2.02 -29.61 8.02
CA ARG A 284 3.16 -30.13 7.26
C ARG A 284 4.18 -30.85 8.15
N PHE A 285 4.40 -30.36 9.36
CA PHE A 285 5.46 -30.80 10.28
C PHE A 285 4.99 -31.69 11.42
N HIS A 286 3.70 -31.64 11.82
CA HIS A 286 3.23 -32.44 12.96
C HIS A 286 3.07 -33.94 12.67
N ASN A 287 2.90 -34.30 11.39
CA ASN A 287 2.49 -35.63 10.97
C ASN A 287 3.67 -36.63 10.96
N THR A 288 3.80 -37.38 12.05
CA THR A 288 4.82 -38.41 12.27
C THR A 288 4.72 -39.63 11.36
N ARG A 289 3.71 -39.72 10.49
CA ARG A 289 3.58 -40.84 9.52
C ARG A 289 4.45 -40.68 8.27
N LYS A 290 5.16 -39.56 8.12
CA LYS A 290 6.09 -39.37 7.02
C LYS A 290 7.27 -40.34 7.15
N ARG A 291 7.69 -40.90 6.01
CA ARG A 291 8.82 -41.83 5.92
C ARG A 291 10.09 -41.11 6.39
N LEU A 292 10.79 -41.70 7.34
CA LEU A 292 12.09 -41.22 7.79
C LEU A 292 13.02 -41.09 6.58
N ALA A 293 13.81 -40.01 6.53
CA ALA A 293 14.75 -39.80 5.44
C ALA A 293 15.71 -41.01 5.33
N PRO A 294 15.88 -41.61 4.14
CA PRO A 294 16.74 -42.79 3.96
C PRO A 294 18.16 -42.62 4.53
N GLU A 295 18.71 -41.42 4.42
CA GLU A 295 20.02 -41.00 4.91
C GLU A 295 20.14 -41.13 6.43
N LEU A 296 19.05 -40.85 7.15
CA LEU A 296 18.99 -40.96 8.61
C LEU A 296 18.73 -42.40 9.07
N ALA A 297 18.12 -43.24 8.24
CA ALA A 297 17.70 -44.59 8.62
C ALA A 297 18.88 -45.53 8.93
N SER A 298 20.08 -45.22 8.41
CA SER A 298 21.32 -45.98 8.65
C SER A 298 22.19 -45.41 9.77
N MET A 299 21.83 -44.27 10.35
CA MET A 299 22.64 -43.63 11.40
C MET A 299 22.47 -44.36 12.73
N THR A 300 23.58 -44.60 13.43
CA THR A 300 23.61 -45.24 14.74
C THR A 300 23.96 -44.23 15.82
N GLY A 301 23.11 -44.06 16.82
CA GLY A 301 23.30 -43.07 17.90
C GLY A 301 22.38 -41.85 17.76
N PRO A 302 22.44 -40.90 18.70
CA PRO A 302 21.58 -39.72 18.68
C PRO A 302 21.85 -38.81 17.47
N VAL A 303 20.79 -38.35 16.82
CA VAL A 303 20.85 -37.43 15.68
C VAL A 303 20.51 -36.00 16.13
N ILE A 304 21.47 -35.10 16.01
CA ILE A 304 21.34 -33.69 16.40
C ILE A 304 21.27 -32.87 15.13
N GLY A 305 20.15 -32.18 14.93
CA GLY A 305 19.81 -31.59 13.64
C GLY A 305 19.70 -30.08 13.64
N TYR A 306 20.04 -29.48 12.50
CA TYR A 306 19.70 -28.12 12.15
C TYR A 306 19.20 -28.05 10.71
N SER A 307 18.18 -27.22 10.47
CA SER A 307 17.68 -26.91 9.13
C SER A 307 17.49 -25.41 8.96
N GLY A 308 18.19 -24.82 8.00
CA GLY A 308 18.18 -23.38 7.72
C GLY A 308 19.46 -22.96 7.02
N ALA A 309 19.56 -21.69 6.59
CA ALA A 309 20.81 -21.17 6.08
C ALA A 309 21.92 -21.30 7.14
N ILE A 310 23.15 -21.57 6.68
CA ILE A 310 24.35 -21.68 7.51
C ILE A 310 25.28 -20.58 7.01
N SER A 311 25.31 -19.46 7.73
CA SER A 311 25.94 -18.22 7.29
C SER A 311 26.69 -17.54 8.45
N ASP A 312 27.05 -16.27 8.30
CA ASP A 312 27.91 -15.51 9.22
C ASP A 312 27.40 -15.47 10.67
N TRP A 313 26.11 -15.73 10.88
CA TRP A 313 25.45 -15.77 12.20
C TRP A 313 25.34 -17.19 12.79
N PHE A 314 25.77 -18.23 12.09
CA PHE A 314 25.72 -19.62 12.54
C PHE A 314 27.03 -20.00 13.23
N ASP A 315 26.94 -20.52 14.46
CA ASP A 315 28.10 -20.91 15.26
C ASP A 315 28.61 -22.30 14.86
N ILE A 316 29.44 -22.33 13.82
CA ILE A 316 30.05 -23.56 13.31
C ILE A 316 31.10 -24.13 14.26
N ASP A 317 31.73 -23.28 15.07
CA ASP A 317 32.74 -23.67 16.04
C ASP A 317 32.12 -24.42 17.22
N LEU A 318 30.91 -24.03 17.64
CA LEU A 318 30.11 -24.81 18.59
C LEU A 318 29.78 -26.21 18.06
N ILE A 319 29.45 -26.34 16.77
CA ILE A 319 29.21 -27.66 16.17
C ILE A 319 30.48 -28.52 16.18
N ASP A 320 31.62 -27.94 15.80
CA ASP A 320 32.91 -28.64 15.83
C ASP A 320 33.26 -29.13 17.23
N PHE A 321 33.09 -28.26 18.24
CA PHE A 321 33.31 -28.58 19.65
C PHE A 321 32.42 -29.74 20.12
N LEU A 322 31.12 -29.69 19.84
CA LEU A 322 30.17 -30.73 20.26
C LEU A 322 30.46 -32.06 19.55
N ALA A 323 30.78 -32.02 18.26
CA ALA A 323 31.09 -33.19 17.44
C ALA A 323 32.37 -33.91 17.90
N GLU A 324 33.41 -33.15 18.23
CA GLU A 324 34.69 -33.69 18.74
C GLU A 324 34.54 -34.41 20.07
N ARG A 325 33.82 -33.80 21.02
CA ARG A 325 33.63 -34.37 22.37
C ARG A 325 32.67 -35.55 22.39
N ASN A 326 31.81 -35.65 21.39
CA ASN A 326 30.73 -36.64 21.32
C ASN A 326 30.80 -37.47 20.03
N PRO A 327 31.83 -38.33 19.86
CA PRO A 327 31.99 -39.12 18.64
C PRO A 327 30.84 -40.12 18.37
N GLY A 328 30.04 -40.44 19.39
CA GLY A 328 28.84 -41.27 19.27
C GLY A 328 27.56 -40.52 18.89
N TRP A 329 27.61 -39.20 18.76
CA TRP A 329 26.50 -38.37 18.27
C TRP A 329 26.68 -38.06 16.79
N THR A 330 25.59 -37.97 16.05
CA THR A 330 25.59 -37.61 14.64
C THR A 330 24.97 -36.22 14.46
N PHE A 331 25.70 -35.30 13.83
CA PHE A 331 25.22 -33.96 13.53
C PHE A 331 24.77 -33.89 12.07
N VAL A 332 23.54 -33.44 11.83
CA VAL A 332 22.97 -33.31 10.50
C VAL A 332 22.57 -31.85 10.26
N LEU A 333 23.29 -31.20 9.35
CA LEU A 333 23.13 -29.79 9.02
C LEU A 333 22.56 -29.66 7.61
N ILE A 334 21.37 -29.07 7.50
CA ILE A 334 20.61 -28.95 6.26
C ILE A 334 20.47 -27.48 5.89
N GLY A 335 21.06 -27.08 4.76
CA GLY A 335 20.93 -25.74 4.17
C GLY A 335 22.18 -25.28 3.43
N HIS A 336 22.07 -24.13 2.77
CA HIS A 336 23.19 -23.51 2.06
C HIS A 336 24.22 -22.95 3.04
N THR A 337 25.50 -23.12 2.75
CA THR A 337 26.64 -22.72 3.61
C THR A 337 27.26 -21.38 3.22
N PHE A 338 26.47 -20.48 2.60
CA PHE A 338 27.01 -19.22 2.09
C PHE A 338 27.38 -18.28 3.25
N GLY A 339 28.62 -17.80 3.28
CA GLY A 339 29.14 -16.91 4.33
C GLY A 339 29.79 -17.63 5.52
N CYS A 340 29.52 -18.93 5.70
CA CYS A 340 30.09 -19.71 6.80
C CYS A 340 31.28 -20.56 6.36
N ASP A 341 32.42 -20.49 7.06
CA ASP A 341 33.54 -21.41 6.86
C ASP A 341 33.25 -22.76 7.52
N THR A 342 32.96 -23.79 6.71
CA THR A 342 32.65 -25.16 7.17
C THR A 342 33.86 -26.09 7.24
N SER A 343 35.07 -25.60 6.95
CA SER A 343 36.27 -26.44 6.76
C SER A 343 36.67 -27.28 7.98
N LYS A 344 36.31 -26.85 9.20
CA LYS A 344 36.56 -27.61 10.43
C LYS A 344 35.64 -28.83 10.52
N VAL A 345 34.33 -28.62 10.38
CA VAL A 345 33.32 -29.67 10.54
C VAL A 345 33.30 -30.68 9.39
N GLU A 346 33.73 -30.29 8.18
CA GLU A 346 33.88 -31.20 7.04
C GLU A 346 34.88 -32.35 7.29
N LYS A 347 35.82 -32.16 8.23
CA LYS A 347 36.81 -33.17 8.62
C LYS A 347 36.27 -34.16 9.66
N ARG A 348 35.12 -33.87 10.27
CA ARG A 348 34.52 -34.70 11.33
C ARG A 348 33.66 -35.80 10.69
N SER A 349 33.94 -37.06 11.03
CA SER A 349 33.22 -38.21 10.47
C SER A 349 31.77 -38.34 10.95
N ASN A 350 31.40 -37.58 11.98
CA ASN A 350 30.07 -37.56 12.58
C ASN A 350 29.29 -36.26 12.31
N VAL A 351 29.75 -35.43 11.37
CA VAL A 351 29.00 -34.25 10.89
C VAL A 351 28.65 -34.42 9.41
N PHE A 352 27.38 -34.24 9.08
CA PHE A 352 26.85 -34.40 7.72
C PHE A 352 26.23 -33.08 7.26
N LEU A 353 26.87 -32.45 6.29
CA LEU A 353 26.37 -31.29 5.55
C LEU A 353 25.57 -31.79 4.34
N LEU A 354 24.25 -31.66 4.38
CA LEU A 354 23.38 -32.19 3.31
C LEU A 354 23.07 -31.17 2.20
N GLY A 355 23.49 -29.92 2.39
CA GLY A 355 23.14 -28.83 1.48
C GLY A 355 21.64 -28.47 1.56
N GLU A 356 21.16 -27.72 0.56
CA GLU A 356 19.74 -27.39 0.47
C GLU A 356 18.90 -28.59 0.05
N LEU A 357 17.78 -28.80 0.75
CA LEU A 357 16.82 -29.84 0.44
C LEU A 357 15.47 -29.23 0.05
N PRO A 358 14.70 -29.89 -0.83
CA PRO A 358 13.35 -29.45 -1.15
C PRO A 358 12.50 -29.31 0.11
N TYR A 359 11.76 -28.20 0.23
CA TYR A 359 10.97 -27.88 1.43
C TYR A 359 9.97 -28.99 1.82
N ALA A 360 9.47 -29.75 0.85
CA ALA A 360 8.56 -30.88 1.06
C ALA A 360 9.20 -32.08 1.80
N GLU A 361 10.52 -32.22 1.73
CA GLU A 361 11.27 -33.34 2.31
C GLU A 361 11.70 -33.07 3.76
N LEU A 362 11.86 -31.80 4.15
CA LEU A 362 12.32 -31.39 5.48
C LEU A 362 11.60 -32.09 6.65
N PRO A 363 10.27 -32.28 6.64
CA PRO A 363 9.60 -32.99 7.75
C PRO A 363 10.13 -34.40 7.99
N GLY A 364 10.57 -35.13 6.95
CA GLY A 364 11.14 -36.47 7.09
C GLY A 364 12.46 -36.49 7.85
N TYR A 365 13.28 -35.44 7.66
CA TYR A 365 14.52 -35.22 8.40
C TYR A 365 14.25 -34.76 9.83
N LEU A 366 13.37 -33.76 9.99
CA LEU A 366 13.00 -33.24 11.30
C LEU A 366 12.43 -34.34 12.20
N HIS A 367 11.67 -35.30 11.68
CA HIS A 367 11.21 -36.44 12.48
C HIS A 367 12.30 -37.45 12.86
N GLY A 368 13.40 -37.52 12.10
CA GLY A 368 14.56 -38.34 12.41
C GLY A 368 15.52 -37.72 13.42
N PHE A 369 15.44 -36.42 13.69
CA PHE A 369 16.28 -35.76 14.69
C PHE A 369 15.84 -36.12 16.12
N ASP A 370 16.77 -36.42 17.00
CA ASP A 370 16.50 -36.58 18.43
C ASP A 370 16.45 -35.22 19.13
N VAL A 371 17.33 -34.29 18.74
CA VAL A 371 17.38 -32.90 19.24
C VAL A 371 17.59 -31.95 18.08
N CYS A 372 16.89 -30.82 18.07
CA CYS A 372 17.15 -29.74 17.12
C CYS A 372 17.95 -28.61 17.77
N LEU A 373 18.87 -28.00 17.02
CA LEU A 373 19.67 -26.86 17.49
C LEU A 373 19.24 -25.55 16.86
N ILE A 374 19.47 -24.45 17.58
CA ILE A 374 19.56 -23.08 17.05
C ILE A 374 20.87 -22.47 17.58
N PRO A 375 22.02 -22.82 16.96
CA PRO A 375 23.35 -22.45 17.44
C PRO A 375 23.79 -21.12 16.81
N PHE A 376 23.20 -20.02 17.23
CA PHE A 376 23.46 -18.71 16.61
C PHE A 376 24.46 -17.91 17.43
N LEU A 377 25.36 -17.21 16.73
CA LEU A 377 26.23 -16.20 17.35
C LEU A 377 25.40 -15.01 17.84
N ILE A 378 25.79 -14.39 18.94
CA ILE A 378 25.06 -13.24 19.52
C ILE A 378 25.57 -11.94 18.90
N ASN A 379 24.73 -11.27 18.11
CA ASN A 379 24.99 -9.97 17.46
C ASN A 379 23.67 -9.18 17.28
N ASN A 380 23.67 -7.99 16.68
CA ASN A 380 22.46 -7.18 16.56
C ASN A 380 21.38 -7.90 15.75
N LEU A 381 21.77 -8.57 14.65
CA LEU A 381 20.90 -9.39 13.82
C LEU A 381 20.19 -10.47 14.64
N THR A 382 20.94 -11.35 15.29
CA THR A 382 20.36 -12.50 16.01
C THR A 382 19.60 -12.08 17.26
N MET A 383 19.98 -10.97 17.89
CA MET A 383 19.23 -10.36 18.98
C MET A 383 17.87 -9.79 18.55
N ALA A 384 17.68 -9.53 17.25
CA ALA A 384 16.41 -9.14 16.64
C ALA A 384 15.66 -10.31 16.00
N THR A 385 16.27 -11.50 15.87
CA THR A 385 15.67 -12.62 15.13
C THR A 385 14.56 -13.30 15.92
N ASN A 386 13.42 -13.54 15.27
CA ASN A 386 12.40 -14.51 15.70
C ASN A 386 12.49 -15.77 14.81
N PRO A 387 13.25 -16.82 15.17
CA PRO A 387 13.60 -17.86 14.20
C PRO A 387 12.41 -18.69 13.74
N VAL A 388 12.14 -18.78 12.43
CA VAL A 388 11.08 -19.64 11.87
C VAL A 388 11.27 -21.11 12.31
N LYS A 389 12.53 -21.54 12.38
CA LYS A 389 12.93 -22.93 12.61
C LYS A 389 12.49 -23.47 13.96
N VAL A 390 12.40 -22.61 14.98
CA VAL A 390 11.88 -23.05 16.28
C VAL A 390 10.45 -23.56 16.15
N TYR A 391 9.59 -22.88 15.40
CA TYR A 391 8.19 -23.29 15.25
C TYR A 391 8.07 -24.59 14.45
N GLU A 392 8.92 -24.79 13.43
CA GLU A 392 9.00 -26.04 12.66
C GLU A 392 9.42 -27.23 13.56
N TYR A 393 10.44 -27.05 14.40
CA TYR A 393 10.89 -28.08 15.34
C TYR A 393 9.84 -28.40 16.40
N LEU A 394 9.20 -27.37 16.96
CA LEU A 394 8.13 -27.52 17.94
C LEU A 394 6.89 -28.21 17.32
N ALA A 395 6.57 -27.91 16.05
CA ALA A 395 5.51 -28.60 15.31
C ALA A 395 5.84 -30.08 15.10
N ALA A 396 7.10 -30.43 14.83
CA ALA A 396 7.54 -31.83 14.80
C ALA A 396 7.54 -32.50 16.19
N GLY A 397 7.41 -31.72 17.27
CA GLY A 397 7.44 -32.18 18.66
C GLY A 397 8.87 -32.40 19.20
N LYS A 398 9.89 -31.93 18.49
CA LYS A 398 11.30 -32.17 18.82
C LYS A 398 11.78 -31.25 19.94
N PRO A 399 12.60 -31.75 20.87
CA PRO A 399 13.26 -30.90 21.85
C PRO A 399 14.25 -29.98 21.12
N VAL A 400 14.37 -28.75 21.61
CA VAL A 400 15.22 -27.71 21.01
C VAL A 400 16.19 -27.19 22.04
N VAL A 401 17.47 -27.09 21.68
CA VAL A 401 18.51 -26.38 22.44
C VAL A 401 19.00 -25.22 21.60
N ALA A 402 19.03 -24.02 22.15
CA ALA A 402 19.26 -22.79 21.41
C ALA A 402 20.18 -21.83 22.17
N ALA A 403 20.86 -20.96 21.42
CA ALA A 403 21.55 -19.81 21.98
C ALA A 403 20.56 -18.84 22.65
N ARG A 404 21.05 -17.98 23.55
CA ARG A 404 20.23 -17.00 24.26
C ARG A 404 19.79 -15.85 23.35
N LEU A 405 18.72 -16.10 22.60
CA LEU A 405 18.03 -15.08 21.80
C LEU A 405 16.80 -14.56 22.56
N PRO A 406 16.57 -13.23 22.63
CA PRO A 406 15.45 -12.66 23.41
C PRO A 406 14.09 -13.25 23.06
N GLU A 407 13.83 -13.49 21.77
CA GLU A 407 12.58 -14.06 21.28
C GLU A 407 12.36 -15.53 21.67
N LEU A 408 13.44 -16.29 21.90
CA LEU A 408 13.36 -17.69 22.33
C LEU A 408 13.19 -17.79 23.86
N GLU A 409 13.72 -16.84 24.64
CA GLU A 409 13.51 -16.80 26.09
C GLU A 409 12.02 -16.67 26.45
N LEU A 410 11.24 -15.96 25.63
CA LEU A 410 9.79 -15.80 25.78
C LEU A 410 9.02 -17.13 25.74
N LEU A 411 9.58 -18.16 25.09
CA LEU A 411 8.96 -19.49 24.97
C LEU A 411 9.09 -20.31 26.26
N GLY A 412 10.09 -19.97 27.09
CA GLY A 412 10.39 -20.62 28.35
C GLY A 412 11.05 -21.99 28.22
N ASN A 413 11.76 -22.37 29.28
CA ASN A 413 12.65 -23.55 29.33
C ASN A 413 11.98 -24.90 29.08
N LYS A 414 10.64 -24.98 29.09
CA LYS A 414 9.91 -26.23 28.80
C LYS A 414 9.71 -26.47 27.30
N LEU A 415 9.76 -25.43 26.48
CA LEU A 415 9.63 -25.54 25.02
C LEU A 415 10.99 -25.56 24.35
N VAL A 416 11.90 -24.69 24.80
CA VAL A 416 13.26 -24.53 24.26
C VAL A 416 14.23 -24.41 25.45
N ARG A 417 15.32 -25.16 25.44
CA ARG A 417 16.43 -24.95 26.40
C ARG A 417 17.36 -23.87 25.86
N ILE A 418 17.68 -22.91 26.71
CA ILE A 418 18.61 -21.83 26.39
C ILE A 418 19.97 -22.15 27.01
N ALA A 419 21.01 -22.13 26.19
CA ALA A 419 22.39 -22.35 26.57
C ALA A 419 23.28 -21.18 26.09
N ASP A 420 24.25 -20.80 26.92
CA ASP A 420 25.18 -19.69 26.63
C ASP A 420 26.56 -20.20 26.18
N GLU A 421 26.99 -21.33 26.73
CA GLU A 421 28.36 -21.85 26.59
C GLU A 421 28.35 -23.25 25.96
N PRO A 422 29.40 -23.65 25.21
CA PRO A 422 29.47 -24.95 24.54
C PRO A 422 29.26 -26.15 25.47
N GLU A 423 29.82 -26.12 26.69
CA GLU A 423 29.62 -27.17 27.70
C GLU A 423 28.17 -27.26 28.17
N GLN A 424 27.48 -26.12 28.25
CA GLN A 424 26.07 -26.05 28.64
C GLN A 424 25.18 -26.60 27.51
N PHE A 425 25.52 -26.34 26.25
CA PHE A 425 24.86 -27.00 25.10
C PHE A 425 25.01 -28.52 25.18
N GLU A 426 26.22 -29.04 25.42
CA GLU A 426 26.44 -30.49 25.55
C GLU A 426 25.56 -31.09 26.65
N LYS A 427 25.55 -30.45 27.83
CA LYS A 427 24.76 -30.86 28.98
C LYS A 427 23.25 -30.83 28.70
N ASP A 428 22.76 -29.76 28.11
CA ASP A 428 21.33 -29.58 27.83
C ASP A 428 20.85 -30.55 26.75
N ILE A 429 21.66 -30.82 25.73
CA ILE A 429 21.37 -31.86 24.71
C ILE A 429 21.16 -33.21 25.41
N ARG A 430 22.08 -33.64 26.29
CA ARG A 430 21.92 -34.88 27.07
C ARG A 430 20.64 -34.87 27.91
N GLN A 431 20.37 -33.75 28.59
CA GLN A 431 19.23 -33.63 29.48
C GLN A 431 17.90 -33.68 28.71
N VAL A 432 17.75 -32.95 27.62
CA VAL A 432 16.49 -32.95 26.85
C VAL A 432 16.21 -34.28 26.18
N MET A 433 17.25 -35.03 25.78
CA MET A 433 17.10 -36.40 25.29
C MET A 433 16.57 -37.33 26.39
N ALA A 434 17.13 -37.23 27.61
CA ALA A 434 16.70 -38.05 28.74
C ALA A 434 15.29 -37.69 29.24
N GLU A 435 14.91 -36.41 29.17
CA GLU A 435 13.59 -35.91 29.59
C GLU A 435 12.51 -36.11 28.50
N HIS A 436 12.89 -36.40 27.26
CA HIS A 436 11.96 -36.48 26.15
C HIS A 436 10.90 -37.56 26.35
N ASN A 437 9.64 -37.15 26.21
CA ASN A 437 8.50 -38.06 26.26
C ASN A 437 7.33 -37.50 25.44
N GLU A 438 6.32 -38.35 25.22
CA GLU A 438 5.08 -38.03 24.49
C GLU A 438 4.37 -36.78 25.04
N LEU A 439 4.36 -36.56 26.36
CA LEU A 439 3.69 -35.40 26.96
C LEU A 439 4.39 -34.10 26.60
N GLU A 440 5.72 -34.05 26.68
CA GLU A 440 6.49 -32.86 26.29
C GLU A 440 6.44 -32.63 24.78
N ALA A 441 6.47 -33.69 23.97
CA ALA A 441 6.27 -33.58 22.52
C ALA A 441 4.89 -33.00 22.16
N MET A 442 3.82 -33.45 22.84
CA MET A 442 2.47 -32.91 22.67
C MET A 442 2.38 -31.43 23.10
N ARG A 443 3.07 -31.02 24.17
CA ARG A 443 3.11 -29.61 24.57
C ARG A 443 3.73 -28.72 23.49
N ARG A 444 4.85 -29.13 22.92
CA ARG A 444 5.52 -28.40 21.82
C ARG A 444 4.62 -28.31 20.58
N LYS A 445 3.98 -29.42 20.21
CA LYS A 445 3.01 -29.46 19.10
C LYS A 445 1.83 -28.52 19.33
N ARG A 446 1.26 -28.52 20.54
CA ARG A 446 0.14 -27.64 20.89
C ARG A 446 0.52 -26.17 20.84
N PHE A 447 1.74 -25.82 21.27
CA PHE A 447 2.25 -24.46 21.14
C PHE A 447 2.35 -24.07 19.67
N ALA A 448 3.00 -24.89 18.84
CA ALA A 448 3.19 -24.63 17.42
C ALA A 448 1.85 -24.51 16.65
N ALA A 449 0.85 -25.34 16.98
CA ALA A 449 -0.48 -25.28 16.38
C ALA A 449 -1.21 -23.95 16.63
N ALA A 450 -0.89 -23.24 17.72
CA ALA A 450 -1.45 -21.93 18.05
C ALA A 450 -0.63 -20.75 17.48
N HIS A 451 0.43 -21.05 16.71
CA HIS A 451 1.37 -20.08 16.13
C HIS A 451 1.52 -20.37 14.64
N SER A 452 0.40 -20.52 13.92
CA SER A 452 0.39 -20.86 12.51
C SER A 452 0.60 -19.64 11.62
N TRP A 453 1.02 -19.84 10.36
CA TRP A 453 1.07 -18.75 9.38
C TRP A 453 -0.30 -18.14 9.09
N LYS A 454 -1.38 -18.93 9.19
CA LYS A 454 -2.76 -18.43 9.10
C LYS A 454 -3.06 -17.41 10.19
N ASP A 455 -2.68 -17.67 11.43
CA ASP A 455 -2.87 -16.72 12.53
C ASP A 455 -2.06 -15.43 12.31
N ARG A 456 -0.88 -15.52 11.69
CA ARG A 456 -0.05 -14.36 11.34
C ARG A 456 -0.70 -13.53 10.25
N TYR A 457 -1.22 -14.17 9.21
CA TYR A 457 -1.98 -13.50 8.16
C TYR A 457 -3.21 -12.80 8.74
N LEU A 458 -4.02 -13.46 9.57
CA LEU A 458 -5.23 -12.85 10.14
C LEU A 458 -4.88 -11.59 10.94
N SER A 459 -3.78 -11.63 11.70
CA SER A 459 -3.27 -10.46 12.44
C SER A 459 -2.76 -9.36 11.50
N PHE A 460 -2.04 -9.74 10.45
CA PHE A 460 -1.50 -8.81 9.44
C PHE A 460 -2.64 -8.13 8.69
N HIS A 461 -3.57 -8.90 8.12
CA HIS A 461 -4.71 -8.41 7.37
C HIS A 461 -5.59 -7.50 8.23
N ALA A 462 -5.89 -7.89 9.48
CA ALA A 462 -6.67 -7.04 10.39
C ALA A 462 -5.99 -5.68 10.65
N ALA A 463 -4.66 -5.66 10.77
CA ALA A 463 -3.91 -4.42 10.93
C ALA A 463 -3.89 -3.58 9.64
N VAL A 464 -3.80 -4.21 8.47
CA VAL A 464 -3.96 -3.53 7.17
C VAL A 464 -5.34 -2.89 7.05
N GLU A 465 -6.42 -3.63 7.37
CA GLU A 465 -7.78 -3.07 7.37
C GLU A 465 -7.91 -1.92 8.36
N ALA A 466 -7.35 -2.04 9.57
CA ALA A 466 -7.47 -1.02 10.59
C ALA A 466 -6.71 0.28 10.25
N TYR A 467 -5.47 0.18 9.78
CA TYR A 467 -4.60 1.35 9.57
C TYR A 467 -4.66 1.92 8.15
N LEU A 468 -4.80 1.07 7.14
CA LEU A 468 -4.76 1.49 5.74
C LEU A 468 -6.17 1.75 5.20
N PHE A 469 -7.14 0.93 5.63
CA PHE A 469 -8.52 0.95 5.12
C PHE A 469 -9.58 1.13 6.23
N PRO A 470 -9.51 2.19 7.06
CA PRO A 470 -10.53 2.45 8.07
C PRO A 470 -11.92 2.54 7.44
N LYS A 471 -12.94 2.02 8.14
CA LYS A 471 -14.26 1.86 7.55
C LYS A 471 -14.89 3.20 7.14
N VAL A 472 -15.43 3.28 5.93
CA VAL A 472 -16.17 4.44 5.41
C VAL A 472 -17.66 4.11 5.28
N SER A 473 -18.54 4.98 5.78
CA SER A 473 -19.98 4.90 5.54
C SER A 473 -20.41 5.96 4.54
N ILE A 474 -20.89 5.52 3.37
CA ILE A 474 -21.48 6.40 2.36
C ILE A 474 -22.99 6.47 2.62
N VAL A 475 -23.49 7.66 2.92
CA VAL A 475 -24.89 7.94 3.24
C VAL A 475 -25.54 8.61 2.04
N ILE A 476 -26.63 8.01 1.56
CA ILE A 476 -27.39 8.48 0.41
C ILE A 476 -28.84 8.68 0.84
N VAL A 477 -29.37 9.88 0.63
CA VAL A 477 -30.79 10.17 0.83
C VAL A 477 -31.50 10.02 -0.51
N ALA A 478 -32.43 9.07 -0.59
CA ALA A 478 -33.23 8.81 -1.79
C ALA A 478 -34.67 9.24 -1.56
N PHE A 479 -35.19 10.09 -2.45
CA PHE A 479 -36.61 10.47 -2.48
C PHE A 479 -37.10 10.45 -3.92
N ASN A 480 -37.84 9.40 -4.26
CA ASN A 480 -38.23 9.07 -5.62
C ASN A 480 -37.01 8.91 -6.57
N ARG A 481 -37.27 8.92 -7.88
CA ARG A 481 -36.30 8.84 -8.97
C ARG A 481 -35.45 7.58 -8.90
N TRP A 482 -36.10 6.41 -8.86
CA TRP A 482 -35.38 5.13 -8.81
C TRP A 482 -34.26 5.02 -9.84
N ALA A 483 -34.48 5.45 -11.09
CA ALA A 483 -33.46 5.39 -12.14
C ALA A 483 -32.15 6.14 -11.81
N MET A 484 -32.21 7.25 -11.05
CA MET A 484 -31.01 7.97 -10.60
C MET A 484 -30.36 7.23 -9.43
N THR A 485 -31.18 6.85 -8.44
CA THR A 485 -30.72 6.09 -7.27
C THR A 485 -30.03 4.79 -7.69
N SER A 486 -30.60 4.04 -8.63
CA SER A 486 -30.03 2.79 -9.14
C SER A 486 -28.70 3.04 -9.85
N ALA A 487 -28.61 4.05 -10.72
CA ALA A 487 -27.37 4.40 -11.42
C ALA A 487 -26.26 4.83 -10.46
N CYS A 488 -26.59 5.61 -9.43
CA CYS A 488 -25.65 5.99 -8.36
C CYS A 488 -25.14 4.74 -7.61
N LEU A 489 -26.04 3.86 -7.17
CA LEU A 489 -25.69 2.62 -6.47
C LEU A 489 -24.85 1.67 -7.32
N GLU A 490 -25.19 1.50 -8.60
CA GLU A 490 -24.41 0.71 -9.55
C GLU A 490 -23.00 1.30 -9.73
N SER A 491 -22.88 2.62 -9.89
CA SER A 491 -21.57 3.28 -9.99
C SER A 491 -20.73 3.07 -8.72
N LEU A 492 -21.34 3.12 -7.54
CA LEU A 492 -20.66 2.89 -6.27
C LEU A 492 -20.16 1.46 -6.13
N LEU A 493 -20.96 0.47 -6.52
CA LEU A 493 -20.59 -0.94 -6.48
C LEU A 493 -19.50 -1.28 -7.50
N CYS A 494 -19.54 -0.69 -8.70
CA CYS A 494 -18.59 -0.97 -9.78
C CYS A 494 -17.25 -0.23 -9.62
N ASN A 495 -17.27 1.00 -9.10
CA ASN A 495 -16.13 1.92 -9.18
C ASN A 495 -15.47 2.21 -7.82
N THR A 496 -16.07 1.84 -6.70
CA THR A 496 -15.46 2.03 -5.37
C THR A 496 -14.50 0.90 -5.06
N ASN A 497 -13.21 1.13 -5.32
CA ASN A 497 -12.09 0.21 -5.06
C ASN A 497 -11.58 0.24 -3.60
N TYR A 498 -12.21 1.04 -2.72
CA TYR A 498 -11.86 1.06 -1.31
C TYR A 498 -12.32 -0.25 -0.64
N PRO A 499 -11.48 -0.97 0.12
CA PRO A 499 -11.87 -2.30 0.61
C PRO A 499 -13.00 -2.28 1.65
N ASN A 500 -12.95 -1.34 2.58
CA ASN A 500 -13.77 -1.35 3.79
C ASN A 500 -14.79 -0.19 3.79
N TYR A 501 -15.86 -0.34 3.00
CA TYR A 501 -16.95 0.63 2.97
C TYR A 501 -18.33 -0.04 3.06
N GLU A 502 -19.29 0.73 3.54
CA GLU A 502 -20.72 0.41 3.51
C GLU A 502 -21.50 1.56 2.86
N ILE A 503 -22.64 1.23 2.26
CA ILE A 503 -23.59 2.16 1.66
C ILE A 503 -24.87 2.12 2.49
N ILE A 504 -25.31 3.27 2.96
CA ILE A 504 -26.54 3.44 3.73
C ILE A 504 -27.48 4.28 2.89
N VAL A 505 -28.56 3.67 2.41
CA VAL A 505 -29.58 4.34 1.62
C VAL A 505 -30.78 4.63 2.50
N VAL A 506 -31.06 5.91 2.71
CA VAL A 506 -32.24 6.37 3.43
C VAL A 506 -33.34 6.61 2.39
N ASN A 507 -34.31 5.70 2.31
CA ASN A 507 -35.54 5.92 1.55
C ASN A 507 -36.41 6.93 2.33
N ASN A 508 -36.38 8.18 1.89
CA ASN A 508 -36.95 9.33 2.58
C ASN A 508 -38.46 9.50 2.29
N GLY A 509 -39.22 8.41 2.39
CA GLY A 509 -40.66 8.38 2.11
C GLY A 509 -41.02 8.43 0.62
N SER A 510 -40.28 7.71 -0.23
CA SER A 510 -40.58 7.65 -1.67
C SER A 510 -41.95 7.03 -1.95
N THR A 511 -42.59 7.48 -3.02
CA THR A 511 -43.91 7.01 -3.48
C THR A 511 -43.87 6.37 -4.88
N ASP A 512 -42.68 6.24 -5.46
CA ASP A 512 -42.43 5.61 -6.76
C ASP A 512 -41.78 4.22 -6.61
N GLU A 513 -41.13 3.73 -7.66
CA GLU A 513 -40.46 2.41 -7.67
C GLU A 513 -39.22 2.32 -6.77
N THR A 514 -38.82 3.39 -6.07
CA THR A 514 -37.59 3.41 -5.26
C THR A 514 -37.63 2.36 -4.15
N GLU A 515 -38.77 2.16 -3.48
CA GLU A 515 -38.87 1.16 -2.40
C GLU A 515 -38.70 -0.27 -2.93
N SER A 516 -39.43 -0.62 -3.99
CA SER A 516 -39.36 -1.95 -4.60
C SER A 516 -38.01 -2.20 -5.27
N GLY A 517 -37.42 -1.18 -5.88
CA GLY A 517 -36.08 -1.21 -6.46
C GLY A 517 -34.99 -1.47 -5.41
N LEU A 518 -35.03 -0.76 -4.28
CA LEU A 518 -34.11 -1.01 -3.16
C LEU A 518 -34.28 -2.41 -2.57
N ALA A 519 -35.51 -2.92 -2.49
CA ALA A 519 -35.77 -4.28 -2.03
C ALA A 519 -35.23 -5.35 -2.99
N ALA A 520 -35.18 -5.06 -4.29
CA ALA A 520 -34.63 -5.93 -5.32
C ALA A 520 -33.08 -5.88 -5.39
N MET A 521 -32.47 -4.73 -5.12
CA MET A 521 -31.00 -4.53 -5.14
C MET A 521 -30.34 -4.91 -3.81
N ARG A 522 -30.52 -6.16 -3.36
CA ARG A 522 -29.86 -6.65 -2.13
C ARG A 522 -28.38 -6.89 -2.38
N HIS A 523 -27.53 -6.24 -1.60
CA HIS A 523 -26.09 -6.42 -1.65
C HIS A 523 -25.48 -6.36 -0.23
N PRO A 524 -24.44 -7.15 0.12
CA PRO A 524 -23.84 -7.14 1.47
C PRO A 524 -23.33 -5.77 1.94
N ARG A 525 -22.99 -4.89 0.98
CA ARG A 525 -22.54 -3.51 1.27
C ARG A 525 -23.68 -2.50 1.36
N ILE A 526 -24.90 -2.83 0.94
CA ILE A 526 -26.04 -1.88 0.93
C ILE A 526 -26.94 -2.18 2.13
N ARG A 527 -27.15 -1.16 2.97
CA ARG A 527 -28.11 -1.15 4.04
C ARG A 527 -29.16 -0.08 3.77
N THR A 528 -30.43 -0.46 3.79
CA THR A 528 -31.55 0.46 3.56
C THR A 528 -32.22 0.84 4.86
N VAL A 529 -32.64 2.09 4.98
CA VAL A 529 -33.42 2.63 6.10
C VAL A 529 -34.61 3.40 5.53
N ALA A 530 -35.83 3.01 5.88
CA ALA A 530 -37.04 3.66 5.38
C ALA A 530 -37.57 4.71 6.38
N CYS A 531 -38.12 5.80 5.85
CA CYS A 531 -38.81 6.84 6.61
C CYS A 531 -40.29 6.86 6.23
N ASP A 532 -41.17 7.13 7.19
CA ASP A 532 -42.62 7.21 6.95
C ASP A 532 -43.02 8.40 6.08
N SER A 533 -42.20 9.46 6.04
CA SER A 533 -42.43 10.67 5.27
C SER A 533 -41.12 11.36 4.91
N ASN A 534 -41.16 12.32 3.99
CA ASN A 534 -40.00 13.08 3.56
C ASN A 534 -39.50 14.02 4.67
N ALA A 535 -38.39 13.66 5.30
CA ALA A 535 -37.72 14.40 6.37
C ALA A 535 -36.77 15.51 5.86
N GLY A 536 -36.77 15.79 4.56
CA GLY A 536 -35.81 16.69 3.92
C GLY A 536 -34.39 16.12 3.87
N PHE A 537 -33.47 16.88 3.28
CA PHE A 537 -32.07 16.49 3.14
C PHE A 537 -31.36 16.38 4.51
N SER A 538 -31.53 17.36 5.40
CA SER A 538 -30.94 17.34 6.74
C SER A 538 -31.41 16.13 7.57
N GLY A 539 -32.72 15.88 7.61
CA GLY A 539 -33.29 14.76 8.38
C GLY A 539 -32.92 13.39 7.80
N GLY A 540 -32.93 13.25 6.46
CA GLY A 540 -32.48 12.02 5.81
C GLY A 540 -31.01 11.70 6.10
N ASN A 541 -30.12 12.69 6.00
CA ASN A 541 -28.70 12.49 6.28
C ASN A 541 -28.44 12.15 7.75
N GLU A 542 -29.15 12.78 8.69
CA GLU A 542 -29.07 12.43 10.11
C GLU A 542 -29.42 10.96 10.37
N ILE A 543 -30.52 10.46 9.81
CA ILE A 543 -30.94 9.06 9.95
C ILE A 543 -29.84 8.12 9.42
N GLY A 544 -29.28 8.45 8.26
CA GLY A 544 -28.19 7.67 7.67
C GLY A 544 -26.91 7.70 8.51
N CYS A 545 -26.49 8.88 8.98
CA CYS A 545 -25.33 9.06 9.85
C CYS A 545 -25.47 8.35 11.20
N LYS A 546 -26.69 8.24 11.75
CA LYS A 546 -26.97 7.45 12.96
C LYS A 546 -26.84 5.95 12.71
N ALA A 547 -27.20 5.47 11.53
CA ALA A 547 -27.04 4.08 11.13
C ALA A 547 -25.59 3.71 10.75
N ALA A 548 -24.75 4.71 10.46
CA ALA A 548 -23.36 4.55 10.03
C ALA A 548 -22.44 3.98 11.12
N SER A 549 -21.59 3.04 10.74
CA SER A 549 -20.58 2.41 11.61
C SER A 549 -19.13 2.79 11.26
N GLY A 550 -18.92 3.48 10.15
CA GLY A 550 -17.61 3.93 9.68
C GLY A 550 -16.97 4.99 10.56
N GLU A 551 -15.63 5.04 10.52
CA GLU A 551 -14.84 6.13 11.10
C GLU A 551 -14.97 7.41 10.27
N TYR A 552 -15.20 7.26 8.97
CA TYR A 552 -15.46 8.34 8.03
C TYR A 552 -16.90 8.25 7.52
N LEU A 553 -17.52 9.42 7.35
CA LEU A 553 -18.85 9.59 6.78
C LEU A 553 -18.69 10.30 5.43
N VAL A 554 -19.38 9.82 4.40
CA VAL A 554 -19.52 10.51 3.13
C VAL A 554 -21.00 10.74 2.88
N LEU A 555 -21.43 11.99 2.81
CA LEU A 555 -22.77 12.32 2.33
C LEU A 555 -22.70 12.43 0.81
N LEU A 556 -23.56 11.70 0.11
CA LEU A 556 -23.55 11.63 -1.34
C LEU A 556 -25.00 11.70 -1.87
N ASN A 557 -25.25 12.62 -2.80
CA ASN A 557 -26.54 12.69 -3.46
C ASN A 557 -26.77 11.49 -4.38
N ASN A 558 -28.04 11.09 -4.52
CA ASN A 558 -28.45 9.96 -5.36
C ASN A 558 -28.41 10.25 -6.87
N ASP A 559 -28.12 11.49 -7.28
CA ASP A 559 -27.96 11.92 -8.68
C ASP A 559 -26.48 12.17 -9.04
N THR A 560 -25.61 11.29 -8.52
CA THR A 560 -24.17 11.31 -8.75
C THR A 560 -23.66 10.01 -9.36
N LEU A 561 -22.57 10.11 -10.12
CA LEU A 561 -21.81 8.96 -10.62
C LEU A 561 -20.35 9.09 -10.14
N VAL A 562 -19.82 8.03 -9.55
CA VAL A 562 -18.46 8.04 -9.00
C VAL A 562 -17.48 7.31 -9.93
N PRO A 563 -16.33 7.92 -10.29
CA PRO A 563 -15.30 7.25 -11.06
C PRO A 563 -14.42 6.32 -10.20
N CYS A 564 -13.65 5.44 -10.84
CA CYS A 564 -12.66 4.62 -10.12
C CYS A 564 -11.65 5.51 -9.37
N GLY A 565 -11.34 5.15 -8.12
CA GLY A 565 -10.36 5.87 -7.28
C GLY A 565 -10.88 7.13 -6.58
N TRP A 566 -12.16 7.49 -6.74
CA TRP A 566 -12.73 8.70 -6.12
C TRP A 566 -12.60 8.72 -4.59
N LEU A 567 -12.96 7.62 -3.93
CA LEU A 567 -13.05 7.54 -2.48
C LEU A 567 -11.70 7.58 -1.76
N PRO A 568 -10.69 6.75 -2.11
CA PRO A 568 -9.40 6.81 -1.44
C PRO A 568 -8.75 8.20 -1.57
N ARG A 569 -8.93 8.90 -2.70
CA ARG A 569 -8.47 10.29 -2.87
C ARG A 569 -9.20 11.25 -1.96
N LEU A 570 -10.53 11.18 -1.95
CA LEU A 570 -11.37 12.07 -1.14
C LEU A 570 -11.03 11.99 0.36
N ILE A 571 -10.83 10.79 0.91
CA ILE A 571 -10.61 10.62 2.35
C ILE A 571 -9.15 10.79 2.78
N LYS A 572 -8.17 10.70 1.86
CA LYS A 572 -6.74 10.72 2.19
C LYS A 572 -6.35 11.97 2.99
N PRO A 573 -6.73 13.21 2.60
CA PRO A 573 -6.39 14.41 3.35
C PRO A 573 -6.99 14.45 4.75
N LEU A 574 -8.18 13.84 4.95
CA LEU A 574 -8.73 13.70 6.29
C LEU A 574 -7.82 12.84 7.15
N LYS A 575 -7.30 11.71 6.65
CA LYS A 575 -6.39 10.80 7.39
C LYS A 575 -5.10 11.51 7.83
N GLU A 576 -4.56 12.38 6.98
CA GLU A 576 -3.24 13.00 7.15
C GLU A 576 -3.28 14.34 7.89
N ASN A 577 -4.40 15.07 7.85
CA ASN A 577 -4.51 16.39 8.48
C ASN A 577 -5.76 16.52 9.37
N PHE A 578 -5.55 16.53 10.68
CA PHE A 578 -6.61 16.67 11.69
C PHE A 578 -7.20 18.08 11.81
N GLU A 579 -6.61 19.11 11.19
CA GLU A 579 -7.21 20.44 11.09
C GLU A 579 -8.38 20.47 10.09
N ILE A 580 -8.42 19.52 9.16
CA ILE A 580 -9.48 19.45 8.15
C ILE A 580 -10.71 18.76 8.76
N GLY A 581 -11.83 19.48 8.78
CA GLY A 581 -13.10 18.98 9.27
C GLY A 581 -13.96 18.35 8.17
N LEU A 582 -13.99 18.98 7.00
CA LEU A 582 -14.73 18.55 5.82
C LEU A 582 -13.85 18.56 4.58
N VAL A 583 -14.11 17.63 3.69
CA VAL A 583 -13.52 17.60 2.34
C VAL A 583 -14.59 17.35 1.28
N GLY A 584 -14.46 17.98 0.11
CA GLY A 584 -15.33 17.73 -1.04
C GLY A 584 -14.53 17.50 -2.32
N PRO A 585 -15.04 16.71 -3.27
CA PRO A 585 -14.39 16.51 -4.57
C PRO A 585 -14.67 17.69 -5.50
N MET A 586 -13.92 17.78 -6.60
CA MET A 586 -14.33 18.58 -7.75
C MET A 586 -15.48 17.89 -8.50
N SER A 587 -16.25 18.67 -9.26
CA SER A 587 -17.41 18.17 -10.02
C SER A 587 -17.62 18.93 -11.32
N ASN A 588 -18.32 18.30 -12.27
CA ASN A 588 -18.75 18.93 -13.51
C ASN A 588 -19.83 19.99 -13.29
N HIS A 589 -20.62 19.90 -12.21
CA HIS A 589 -21.76 20.77 -12.01
C HIS A 589 -22.07 20.99 -10.51
N VAL A 590 -21.68 22.15 -9.98
CA VAL A 590 -21.98 22.60 -8.61
C VAL A 590 -21.89 24.13 -8.53
N GLY A 591 -22.61 24.74 -7.58
CA GLY A 591 -22.76 26.20 -7.48
C GLY A 591 -21.60 26.95 -6.81
N ASN A 592 -20.45 26.30 -6.58
CA ASN A 592 -19.28 26.89 -5.92
C ASN A 592 -17.99 26.50 -6.64
N ASP A 593 -16.86 26.77 -6.00
CA ASP A 593 -15.50 26.54 -6.48
C ASP A 593 -15.09 25.06 -6.53
N GLN A 594 -15.98 24.12 -6.19
CA GLN A 594 -15.79 22.70 -6.55
C GLN A 594 -16.06 22.44 -8.04
N ALA A 595 -16.73 23.35 -8.74
CA ALA A 595 -17.04 23.17 -10.15
C ALA A 595 -15.80 23.32 -11.03
N LEU A 596 -15.70 22.45 -12.03
CA LEU A 596 -14.70 22.53 -13.08
C LEU A 596 -15.14 23.51 -14.16
N ASP A 597 -14.17 24.26 -14.68
CA ASP A 597 -14.33 25.11 -15.87
C ASP A 597 -14.45 24.27 -17.16
N PHE A 598 -13.91 23.05 -17.15
CA PHE A 598 -13.96 22.13 -18.27
C PHE A 598 -14.13 20.67 -17.84
N PHE A 599 -14.95 19.93 -18.57
CA PHE A 599 -15.23 18.53 -18.32
C PHE A 599 -15.54 17.79 -19.62
N CYS A 600 -14.96 16.60 -19.79
CA CYS A 600 -15.31 15.67 -20.87
C CYS A 600 -16.00 14.43 -20.28
N GLY A 601 -17.22 14.17 -20.75
CA GLY A 601 -18.02 13.04 -20.32
C GLY A 601 -19.49 13.18 -20.73
N ASN A 602 -20.36 12.33 -20.20
CA ASN A 602 -21.80 12.39 -20.46
C ASN A 602 -22.62 11.91 -19.26
N SER A 603 -23.93 12.15 -19.34
CA SER A 603 -24.87 11.84 -18.26
C SER A 603 -25.13 10.34 -18.04
N ILE A 604 -24.62 9.44 -18.89
CA ILE A 604 -24.86 8.00 -18.75
C ILE A 604 -23.67 7.34 -18.04
N ILE A 605 -22.45 7.64 -18.51
CA ILE A 605 -21.23 7.00 -18.01
C ILE A 605 -20.47 7.86 -16.99
N GLY A 606 -20.80 9.15 -16.89
CA GLY A 606 -20.03 10.12 -16.11
C GLY A 606 -18.80 10.63 -16.88
N ALA A 607 -17.63 10.57 -16.25
CA ALA A 607 -16.37 11.06 -16.84
C ALA A 607 -15.84 10.13 -17.94
N ASP A 608 -15.28 10.71 -19.00
CA ASP A 608 -14.48 9.96 -19.97
C ASP A 608 -13.18 9.43 -19.33
N GLU A 609 -12.76 8.22 -19.70
CA GLU A 609 -11.61 7.55 -19.07
C GLU A 609 -10.26 8.21 -19.39
N ALA A 610 -10.08 8.68 -20.63
CA ALA A 610 -8.85 9.38 -21.03
C ALA A 610 -8.75 10.75 -20.35
N TRP A 611 -9.87 11.47 -20.29
CA TRP A 611 -9.97 12.72 -19.53
C TRP A 611 -9.69 12.51 -18.04
N LEU A 612 -10.28 11.48 -17.42
CA LEU A 612 -10.11 11.20 -15.99
C LEU A 612 -8.66 10.85 -15.64
N ARG A 613 -7.96 10.12 -16.52
CA ARG A 613 -6.53 9.82 -16.37
C ARG A 613 -5.70 11.10 -16.32
N ASP A 614 -5.97 12.03 -17.23
CA ASP A 614 -5.31 13.34 -17.26
C ASP A 614 -5.65 14.17 -16.03
N PHE A 615 -6.92 14.21 -15.64
CA PHE A 615 -7.38 14.90 -14.43
C PHE A 615 -6.62 14.43 -13.18
N TYR A 616 -6.55 13.12 -12.94
CA TYR A 616 -5.82 12.56 -11.80
C TYR A 616 -4.32 12.80 -11.85
N ARG A 617 -3.75 12.92 -13.06
CA ARG A 617 -2.33 13.20 -13.26
C ARG A 617 -2.02 14.67 -12.96
N TYR A 618 -2.80 15.61 -13.51
CA TYR A 618 -2.53 17.04 -13.39
C TYR A 618 -2.88 17.63 -12.04
N TYR A 619 -3.93 17.13 -11.38
CA TYR A 619 -4.35 17.63 -10.07
C TYR A 619 -3.79 16.82 -8.89
N ARG A 620 -2.96 15.80 -9.15
CA ARG A 620 -2.48 14.81 -8.16
C ARG A 620 -2.05 15.47 -6.85
N GLY A 621 -2.69 15.08 -5.74
CA GLY A 621 -2.37 15.58 -4.40
C GLY A 621 -2.75 17.04 -4.13
N GLY A 622 -3.46 17.71 -5.05
CA GLY A 622 -3.92 19.08 -4.87
C GLY A 622 -4.99 19.18 -3.78
N VAL A 623 -4.79 20.13 -2.86
CA VAL A 623 -5.72 20.43 -1.77
C VAL A 623 -5.90 21.94 -1.71
N ARG A 624 -7.14 22.41 -1.88
CA ARG A 624 -7.46 23.84 -1.86
C ARG A 624 -8.43 24.15 -0.73
N PHE A 625 -8.04 25.02 0.18
CA PHE A 625 -8.94 25.43 1.26
C PHE A 625 -10.05 26.33 0.73
N THR A 626 -11.26 26.12 1.22
CA THR A 626 -12.46 26.86 0.81
C THR A 626 -13.28 27.30 2.02
N GLU A 627 -14.19 28.22 1.77
CA GLU A 627 -15.14 28.76 2.74
C GLU A 627 -16.46 27.96 2.76
N MET A 628 -16.77 27.24 1.69
CA MET A 628 -18.03 26.51 1.53
C MET A 628 -17.82 25.26 0.68
N LEU A 629 -18.37 24.13 1.11
CA LEU A 629 -18.48 22.90 0.32
C LEU A 629 -19.96 22.59 0.07
N GLY A 630 -20.32 22.35 -1.18
CA GLY A 630 -21.65 21.90 -1.57
C GLY A 630 -21.83 20.43 -1.23
N PHE A 631 -22.94 20.09 -0.58
CA PHE A 631 -23.14 18.73 -0.03
C PHE A 631 -23.68 17.71 -1.05
N PHE A 632 -23.49 17.96 -2.35
CA PHE A 632 -23.69 16.91 -3.36
C PHE A 632 -22.76 15.71 -3.11
N CYS A 633 -21.55 16.00 -2.61
CA CYS A 633 -20.61 15.03 -2.08
C CYS A 633 -19.70 15.72 -1.05
N VAL A 634 -19.72 15.26 0.19
CA VAL A 634 -18.81 15.74 1.24
C VAL A 634 -18.39 14.56 2.14
N ALA A 635 -17.11 14.51 2.50
CA ALA A 635 -16.60 13.55 3.47
C ALA A 635 -16.12 14.23 4.74
N MET A 636 -16.25 13.52 5.86
CA MET A 636 -15.82 14.00 7.18
C MET A 636 -15.46 12.83 8.10
N ARG A 637 -14.68 13.10 9.14
CA ARG A 637 -14.52 12.15 10.24
C ARG A 637 -15.83 12.08 11.02
N LYS A 638 -16.25 10.89 11.45
CA LYS A 638 -17.40 10.71 12.35
C LYS A 638 -17.21 11.47 13.65
N ALA A 639 -15.96 11.59 14.14
CA ALA A 639 -15.63 12.42 15.29
C ALA A 639 -15.94 13.92 15.06
N THR A 640 -15.70 14.43 13.85
CA THR A 640 -16.07 15.81 13.48
C THR A 640 -17.58 15.98 13.50
N TYR A 641 -18.33 15.05 12.89
CA TYR A 641 -19.81 15.06 12.92
C TYR A 641 -20.36 15.06 14.36
N LEU A 642 -19.84 14.18 15.23
CA LEU A 642 -20.26 14.11 16.63
C LEU A 642 -19.95 15.39 17.43
N LYS A 643 -18.85 16.08 17.09
CA LYS A 643 -18.48 17.34 17.75
C LYS A 643 -19.31 18.53 17.28
N VAL A 644 -19.64 18.59 15.98
CA VAL A 644 -20.36 19.72 15.36
C VAL A 644 -21.88 19.59 15.48
N GLY A 645 -22.38 18.36 15.58
CA GLY A 645 -23.80 18.04 15.65
C GLY A 645 -24.41 17.82 14.26
N GLU A 646 -25.72 17.54 14.24
CA GLU A 646 -26.49 17.20 13.03
C GLU A 646 -26.64 18.39 12.07
N LEU A 647 -27.06 18.16 10.83
CA LEU A 647 -27.48 19.23 9.92
C LEU A 647 -28.74 19.92 10.48
N ASP A 648 -28.86 21.24 10.27
CA ASP A 648 -30.00 21.98 10.80
C ASP A 648 -31.28 21.64 10.03
N LYS A 649 -32.29 21.13 10.74
CA LYS A 649 -33.60 20.75 10.18
C LYS A 649 -34.50 21.96 9.94
N GLY A 650 -34.14 23.14 10.46
CA GLY A 650 -34.86 24.40 10.24
C GLY A 650 -34.95 24.81 8.76
N TYR A 651 -34.04 24.33 7.91
CA TYR A 651 -34.07 24.53 6.47
C TYR A 651 -35.18 23.72 5.75
N GLY A 652 -35.85 22.79 6.45
CA GLY A 652 -36.96 22.01 5.89
C GLY A 652 -36.49 21.01 4.84
N ILE A 653 -36.93 21.18 3.58
CA ILE A 653 -36.68 20.19 2.52
C ILE A 653 -35.22 20.18 2.05
N SER A 654 -34.61 21.34 1.75
CA SER A 654 -33.18 21.51 1.35
C SER A 654 -32.89 23.01 1.10
N MET A 655 -31.68 23.34 0.66
CA MET A 655 -31.03 24.66 0.49
C MET A 655 -30.56 25.32 1.80
N PHE A 656 -29.30 25.80 1.78
CA PHE A 656 -28.57 26.51 2.84
C PHE A 656 -28.12 25.65 4.04
N GLU A 657 -28.45 24.37 4.09
CA GLU A 657 -27.97 23.46 5.13
C GLU A 657 -26.47 23.20 5.06
N ASP A 658 -25.88 23.21 3.87
CA ASP A 658 -24.45 23.06 3.61
C ASP A 658 -23.68 24.35 3.94
N ASP A 659 -24.20 25.52 3.56
CA ASP A 659 -23.68 26.82 4.02
C ASP A 659 -23.62 26.90 5.55
N ASP A 660 -24.70 26.52 6.23
CA ASP A 660 -24.80 26.51 7.69
C ASP A 660 -23.79 25.56 8.33
N TYR A 661 -23.74 24.33 7.82
CA TYR A 661 -22.88 23.30 8.38
C TYR A 661 -21.40 23.67 8.19
N CYS A 662 -21.03 24.21 7.03
CA CYS A 662 -19.68 24.73 6.77
C CYS A 662 -19.29 25.81 7.79
N LYS A 663 -20.17 26.78 8.08
CA LYS A 663 -19.91 27.79 9.13
C LYS A 663 -19.76 27.17 10.52
N ARG A 664 -20.59 26.19 10.90
CA ARG A 664 -20.47 25.50 12.20
C ARG A 664 -19.20 24.69 12.35
N VAL A 665 -18.78 23.97 11.30
CA VAL A 665 -17.50 23.24 11.30
C VAL A 665 -16.33 24.19 11.51
N LYS A 666 -16.35 25.35 10.84
CA LYS A 666 -15.34 26.39 11.03
C LYS A 666 -15.35 26.97 12.44
N GLN A 667 -16.53 27.26 13.01
CA GLN A 667 -16.64 27.70 14.41
C GLN A 667 -16.10 26.66 15.41
N ALA A 668 -16.16 25.36 15.07
CA ALA A 668 -15.58 24.29 15.87
C ALA A 668 -14.05 24.17 15.76
N GLY A 669 -13.39 25.06 15.00
CA GLY A 669 -11.94 25.17 14.85
C GLY A 669 -11.36 24.38 13.68
N TYR A 670 -12.19 23.90 12.76
CA TYR A 670 -11.73 23.12 11.60
C TYR A 670 -11.68 23.95 10.32
N ARG A 671 -10.97 23.43 9.33
CA ARG A 671 -10.86 23.96 7.97
C ARG A 671 -11.63 23.07 7.00
N LEU A 672 -12.02 23.64 5.86
CA LEU A 672 -12.71 22.93 4.78
C LEU A 672 -11.78 22.89 3.57
N ALA A 673 -11.76 21.77 2.85
CA ALA A 673 -10.88 21.62 1.71
C ALA A 673 -11.56 20.96 0.51
N ILE A 674 -11.24 21.44 -0.68
CA ILE A 674 -11.53 20.80 -1.96
C ILE A 674 -10.34 19.92 -2.30
N ILE A 675 -10.61 18.65 -2.56
CA ILE A 675 -9.58 17.68 -2.96
C ILE A 675 -9.54 17.67 -4.48
N GLU A 676 -8.52 18.33 -5.02
CA GLU A 676 -8.46 18.66 -6.44
C GLU A 676 -8.19 17.42 -7.30
N ASP A 677 -7.61 16.35 -6.77
CA ASP A 677 -7.51 15.08 -7.50
C ASP A 677 -8.70 14.14 -7.26
N ALA A 678 -9.72 14.52 -6.51
CA ALA A 678 -10.94 13.73 -6.37
C ALA A 678 -12.06 14.31 -7.26
N PHE A 679 -12.75 13.44 -7.99
CA PHE A 679 -13.85 13.83 -8.88
C PHE A 679 -15.12 13.02 -8.60
N VAL A 680 -16.27 13.69 -8.63
CA VAL A 680 -17.60 13.05 -8.63
C VAL A 680 -18.48 13.76 -9.65
N PHE A 681 -19.06 12.99 -10.58
CA PHE A 681 -20.01 13.52 -11.54
C PHE A 681 -21.35 13.78 -10.86
N HIS A 682 -21.98 14.91 -11.17
CA HIS A 682 -23.27 15.33 -10.62
C HIS A 682 -24.20 15.75 -11.75
N HIS A 683 -25.40 15.18 -11.76
CA HIS A 683 -26.42 15.47 -12.78
C HIS A 683 -27.08 16.85 -12.61
N GLY A 684 -27.09 17.37 -11.38
CA GLY A 684 -27.57 18.70 -11.05
C GLY A 684 -29.09 18.82 -10.90
N SER A 685 -29.51 19.28 -9.71
CA SER A 685 -30.87 19.73 -9.38
C SER A 685 -32.00 18.78 -9.77
N ALA A 686 -31.74 17.46 -9.82
CA ALA A 686 -32.71 16.46 -10.28
C ALA A 686 -33.97 16.43 -9.41
N SER A 687 -33.83 16.64 -8.10
CA SER A 687 -34.91 16.71 -7.12
C SER A 687 -35.82 17.93 -7.28
N PHE A 688 -35.35 19.01 -7.90
CA PHE A 688 -36.11 20.26 -8.08
C PHE A 688 -36.68 20.44 -9.48
N ARG A 689 -36.35 19.57 -10.45
CA ARG A 689 -36.87 19.68 -11.84
C ARG A 689 -38.40 19.61 -11.94
N ASN A 690 -39.08 19.02 -10.96
CA ASN A 690 -40.54 18.96 -10.89
C ASN A 690 -41.15 19.97 -9.91
N MET A 691 -40.34 20.75 -9.19
CA MET A 691 -40.84 21.81 -8.32
C MET A 691 -41.21 23.01 -9.19
N ASP A 692 -42.35 23.62 -8.91
CA ASP A 692 -42.75 24.86 -9.57
C ASP A 692 -41.69 25.96 -9.33
N GLN A 693 -41.42 26.80 -10.34
CA GLN A 693 -40.36 27.81 -10.23
C GLN A 693 -40.63 28.84 -9.15
N GLU A 694 -41.90 29.18 -8.88
CA GLU A 694 -42.23 30.10 -7.80
C GLU A 694 -42.05 29.43 -6.44
N GLN A 695 -42.44 28.16 -6.29
CA GLN A 695 -42.15 27.38 -5.08
C GLN A 695 -40.64 27.29 -4.79
N TYR A 696 -39.82 27.05 -5.82
CA TYR A 696 -38.36 27.04 -5.69
C TYR A 696 -37.84 28.40 -5.22
N LYS A 697 -38.28 29.50 -5.84
CA LYS A 697 -37.88 30.87 -5.46
C LYS A 697 -38.32 31.23 -4.05
N GLU A 698 -39.52 30.81 -3.63
CA GLU A 698 -40.03 31.04 -2.29
C GLU A 698 -39.22 30.27 -1.24
N LEU A 699 -38.93 28.99 -1.48
CA LEU A 699 -38.07 28.18 -0.61
C LEU A 699 -36.68 28.80 -0.48
N TRP A 700 -36.07 29.19 -1.60
CA TRP A 700 -34.78 29.87 -1.64
C TRP A 700 -34.79 31.15 -0.80
N LYS A 701 -35.78 32.05 -1.02
CA LYS A 701 -35.92 33.31 -0.27
C LYS A 701 -36.12 33.05 1.23
N ARG A 702 -36.93 32.05 1.59
CA ARG A 702 -37.20 31.67 2.98
C ARG A 702 -35.93 31.20 3.68
N ASN A 703 -35.23 30.25 3.07
CA ASN A 703 -34.04 29.62 3.67
C ASN A 703 -32.84 30.57 3.69
N LYS A 704 -32.69 31.44 2.68
CA LYS A 704 -31.73 32.55 2.72
C LYS A 704 -31.98 33.46 3.93
N ARG A 705 -33.22 33.93 4.12
CA ARG A 705 -33.58 34.77 5.27
C ARG A 705 -33.32 34.07 6.60
N TYR A 706 -33.66 32.78 6.71
CA TYR A 706 -33.40 32.01 7.91
C TYR A 706 -31.90 31.89 8.20
N PHE A 707 -31.07 31.62 7.18
CA PHE A 707 -29.62 31.64 7.30
C PHE A 707 -29.10 33.00 7.76
N GLU A 708 -29.53 34.09 7.11
CA GLU A 708 -29.08 35.45 7.42
C GLU A 708 -29.45 35.86 8.85
N GLN A 709 -30.65 35.50 9.30
CA GLN A 709 -31.09 35.72 10.68
C GLN A 709 -30.30 34.88 11.69
N LYS A 710 -30.08 33.60 11.40
CA LYS A 710 -29.35 32.68 12.29
C LYS A 710 -27.90 33.14 12.50
N TRP A 711 -27.26 33.62 11.44
CA TRP A 711 -25.85 33.99 11.43
C TRP A 711 -25.60 35.49 11.61
N ASN A 712 -26.65 36.31 11.63
CA ASN A 712 -26.59 37.77 11.68
C ASN A 712 -25.60 38.33 10.63
N THR A 713 -25.71 37.84 9.40
CA THR A 713 -24.81 38.20 8.28
C THR A 713 -25.53 38.01 6.96
N ASP A 714 -25.24 38.85 5.98
CA ASP A 714 -25.77 38.67 4.62
C ASP A 714 -25.15 37.43 3.97
N TRP A 715 -25.96 36.66 3.25
CA TRP A 715 -25.45 35.54 2.49
C TRP A 715 -24.70 36.03 1.25
N VAL A 716 -23.47 35.54 1.09
CA VAL A 716 -22.60 35.86 -0.04
C VAL A 716 -22.58 34.65 -0.98
N LEU A 717 -22.76 34.91 -2.27
CA LEU A 717 -22.66 33.87 -3.29
C LEU A 717 -21.26 33.22 -3.21
N PRO A 718 -21.17 31.89 -3.12
CA PRO A 718 -19.91 31.17 -3.17
C PRO A 718 -19.09 31.49 -4.43
N PRO A 719 -17.76 31.40 -4.36
CA PRO A 719 -16.91 31.67 -5.51
C PRO A 719 -17.21 30.72 -6.68
N PRO A 720 -17.05 31.17 -7.94
CA PRO A 720 -17.18 30.33 -9.13
C PRO A 720 -16.02 29.31 -9.23
N PRO A 721 -16.00 28.44 -10.27
CA PRO A 721 -14.83 27.65 -10.63
C PRO A 721 -13.51 28.43 -10.54
N ASP A 722 -12.47 27.79 -9.97
CA ASP A 722 -11.15 28.40 -9.82
C ASP A 722 -10.44 28.55 -11.18
N SER A 723 -10.60 29.69 -11.84
CA SER A 723 -9.94 30.03 -13.10
C SER A 723 -9.55 31.51 -13.13
N ILE A 724 -8.30 31.82 -13.49
CA ILE A 724 -7.84 33.22 -13.63
C ILE A 724 -8.48 33.93 -14.84
N PHE A 725 -9.04 33.16 -15.77
CA PHE A 725 -9.71 33.65 -16.98
C PHE A 725 -11.23 33.63 -16.87
N GLN A 726 -11.77 33.37 -15.68
CA GLN A 726 -13.21 33.38 -15.43
C GLN A 726 -13.81 34.73 -15.82
N GLN A 727 -14.84 34.72 -16.69
CA GLN A 727 -15.53 35.91 -17.19
C GLN A 727 -14.62 36.94 -17.88
N LYS A 728 -13.55 36.48 -18.55
CA LYS A 728 -12.66 37.33 -19.36
C LYS A 728 -12.74 36.91 -20.82
N ASP A 729 -13.06 37.85 -21.71
CA ASP A 729 -13.30 37.58 -23.13
C ASP A 729 -12.64 38.60 -24.07
N ASP A 730 -11.79 39.48 -23.55
CA ASP A 730 -11.05 40.50 -24.31
C ASP A 730 -9.52 40.45 -24.06
N PRO A 731 -8.67 40.86 -25.02
CA PRO A 731 -7.22 40.77 -24.86
C PRO A 731 -6.61 41.58 -23.72
N ASP A 732 -7.22 42.69 -23.29
CA ASP A 732 -6.67 43.53 -22.21
C ASP A 732 -6.86 42.85 -20.85
N SER A 733 -8.07 42.34 -20.58
CA SER A 733 -8.35 41.64 -19.33
C SER A 733 -7.57 40.32 -19.20
N ILE A 734 -7.33 39.62 -20.32
CA ILE A 734 -6.47 38.43 -20.37
C ILE A 734 -5.02 38.78 -20.07
N ALA A 735 -4.47 39.84 -20.68
CA ALA A 735 -3.11 40.28 -20.41
C ALA A 735 -2.92 40.74 -18.96
N GLU A 736 -3.91 41.41 -18.36
CA GLU A 736 -3.92 41.74 -16.94
C GLU A 736 -3.95 40.48 -16.07
N ALA A 737 -4.80 39.50 -16.37
CA ALA A 737 -4.90 38.26 -15.61
C ALA A 737 -3.57 37.49 -15.60
N VAL A 738 -2.91 37.36 -16.75
CA VAL A 738 -1.59 36.73 -16.87
C VAL A 738 -0.57 37.47 -16.01
N ARG A 739 -0.49 38.80 -16.10
CA ARG A 739 0.44 39.63 -15.32
C ARG A 739 0.18 39.54 -13.81
N ALA A 740 -1.09 39.54 -13.40
CA ALA A 740 -1.49 39.49 -12.00
C ALA A 740 -1.05 38.20 -11.29
N THR A 741 -0.81 37.11 -12.04
CA THR A 741 -0.28 35.87 -11.45
C THR A 741 1.12 36.01 -10.88
N GLY A 742 1.93 36.95 -11.39
CA GLY A 742 3.36 37.08 -11.08
C GLY A 742 4.21 35.86 -11.45
N ARG A 743 3.64 34.88 -12.17
CA ARG A 743 4.33 33.66 -12.61
C ARG A 743 4.99 33.90 -13.95
N LYS A 744 6.05 33.14 -14.23
CA LYS A 744 6.62 33.09 -15.58
C LYS A 744 5.58 32.47 -16.52
N SER A 745 5.21 33.19 -17.55
CA SER A 745 4.17 32.82 -18.50
C SER A 745 4.77 32.16 -19.74
N VAL A 746 4.24 31.01 -20.12
CA VAL A 746 4.70 30.21 -21.26
C VAL A 746 3.53 29.95 -22.19
N LEU A 747 3.67 30.33 -23.46
CA LEU A 747 2.76 29.96 -24.54
C LEU A 747 3.35 28.79 -25.32
N VAL A 748 2.60 27.71 -25.46
CA VAL A 748 2.97 26.56 -26.30
C VAL A 748 2.03 26.45 -27.49
N ILE A 749 2.61 26.46 -28.69
CA ILE A 749 1.91 26.31 -29.97
C ILE A 749 2.32 24.94 -30.55
N GLY A 750 1.51 23.93 -30.20
CA GLY A 750 1.72 22.53 -30.56
C GLY A 750 0.92 22.10 -31.79
N GLU A 751 0.41 20.88 -31.76
CA GLU A 751 -0.61 20.41 -32.71
C GLU A 751 -2.00 20.91 -32.30
N THR A 752 -2.93 20.87 -33.26
CA THR A 752 -4.32 21.30 -33.00
C THR A 752 -5.08 20.33 -32.10
N ASP A 753 -4.67 19.06 -32.02
CA ASP A 753 -5.40 18.05 -31.26
C ASP A 753 -4.54 17.54 -30.11
N TRP A 754 -5.11 17.54 -28.91
CA TRP A 754 -4.50 16.92 -27.73
C TRP A 754 -5.04 15.49 -27.58
N THR A 755 -4.27 14.50 -28.03
CA THR A 755 -4.66 13.08 -27.96
C THR A 755 -3.99 12.34 -26.79
N PRO A 756 -4.49 11.15 -26.42
CA PRO A 756 -3.92 10.28 -25.39
C PRO A 756 -2.48 9.83 -25.62
N GLU A 757 -2.03 9.70 -26.87
CA GLU A 757 -0.63 9.33 -27.15
C GLU A 757 0.27 10.52 -26.84
N THR A 758 1.11 10.40 -25.80
CA THR A 758 1.98 11.49 -25.36
C THR A 758 3.04 11.78 -26.41
N SER A 759 2.72 12.69 -27.32
CA SER A 759 3.70 13.27 -28.23
C SER A 759 4.74 14.06 -27.43
N HIS A 760 5.97 14.14 -27.96
CA HIS A 760 7.07 14.80 -27.26
C HIS A 760 6.75 16.24 -26.80
N TRP A 761 5.96 17.00 -27.59
CA TRP A 761 5.60 18.36 -27.25
C TRP A 761 4.61 18.45 -26.08
N GLN A 762 3.68 17.49 -25.95
CA GLN A 762 2.78 17.40 -24.80
C GLN A 762 3.59 17.11 -23.54
N ALA A 763 4.49 16.13 -23.57
CA ALA A 763 5.37 15.80 -22.44
C ALA A 763 6.17 17.02 -21.95
N VAL A 764 6.74 17.81 -22.88
CA VAL A 764 7.43 19.06 -22.54
C VAL A 764 6.47 20.08 -21.91
N THR A 765 5.29 20.29 -22.52
CA THR A 765 4.24 21.19 -22.02
C THR A 765 3.83 20.84 -20.59
N GLU A 766 3.56 19.57 -20.35
CA GLU A 766 3.18 19.02 -19.04
C GLU A 766 4.30 19.25 -18.02
N SER A 767 5.56 18.96 -18.36
CA SER A 767 6.71 19.13 -17.46
C SER A 767 6.91 20.58 -16.98
N MET A 768 6.55 21.56 -17.83
CA MET A 768 6.59 22.98 -17.49
C MET A 768 5.46 23.36 -16.52
N ALA A 769 4.27 22.76 -16.68
CA ALA A 769 3.11 23.04 -15.86
C ALA A 769 3.17 22.41 -14.46
N VAL A 770 3.72 21.19 -14.35
CA VAL A 770 3.76 20.41 -13.08
C VAL A 770 4.54 21.12 -11.98
N ASN A 771 5.55 21.94 -12.34
CA ASN A 771 6.38 22.63 -11.35
C ASN A 771 5.66 23.78 -10.62
N GLY A 772 4.45 24.18 -11.04
CA GLY A 772 3.64 25.23 -10.41
C GLY A 772 4.22 26.66 -10.48
N LYS A 773 5.49 26.81 -10.85
CA LYS A 773 6.22 28.08 -10.97
C LYS A 773 5.88 28.85 -12.24
N GLN A 774 5.34 28.16 -13.24
CA GLN A 774 5.02 28.71 -14.55
C GLN A 774 3.52 28.67 -14.79
N LEU A 775 2.98 29.68 -15.47
CA LEU A 775 1.65 29.64 -16.06
C LEU A 775 1.80 29.17 -17.50
N VAL A 776 1.31 27.96 -17.80
CA VAL A 776 1.43 27.37 -19.14
C VAL A 776 0.08 27.47 -19.85
N ILE A 777 0.10 28.05 -21.05
CA ILE A 777 -1.06 28.16 -21.93
C ILE A 777 -0.72 27.41 -23.22
N ALA A 778 -1.47 26.36 -23.52
CA ALA A 778 -1.33 25.59 -24.75
C ALA A 778 -2.42 25.96 -25.75
N TYR A 779 -2.02 26.28 -26.97
CA TYR A 779 -2.95 26.51 -28.08
C TYR A 779 -3.30 25.19 -28.75
N VAL A 780 -4.57 24.78 -28.60
CA VAL A 780 -5.13 23.52 -29.09
C VAL A 780 -6.60 23.73 -29.49
N GLN A 781 -7.06 23.04 -30.52
CA GLN A 781 -8.43 23.06 -31.02
C GLN A 781 -9.30 21.99 -30.36
N THR A 782 -8.77 20.78 -30.14
CA THR A 782 -9.50 19.69 -29.49
C THR A 782 -8.73 19.08 -28.33
N TYR A 783 -9.46 18.54 -27.36
CA TYR A 783 -8.94 17.80 -26.21
C TYR A 783 -9.64 16.45 -26.11
N HIS A 784 -8.91 15.36 -26.35
CA HIS A 784 -9.45 14.00 -26.50
C HIS A 784 -10.60 13.93 -27.51
N GLY A 785 -10.46 14.65 -28.63
CA GLY A 785 -11.48 14.73 -29.69
C GLY A 785 -12.67 15.64 -29.38
N VAL A 786 -12.75 16.21 -28.17
CA VAL A 786 -13.78 17.18 -27.78
C VAL A 786 -13.32 18.58 -28.17
N PRO A 787 -14.11 19.36 -28.93
CA PRO A 787 -13.76 20.75 -29.24
C PRO A 787 -13.58 21.59 -27.98
N LEU A 788 -12.44 22.26 -27.86
CA LEU A 788 -12.24 23.26 -26.83
C LEU A 788 -12.93 24.56 -27.25
N ILE A 789 -13.57 25.25 -26.31
CA ILE A 789 -14.25 26.52 -26.57
C ILE A 789 -13.67 27.55 -25.62
N GLY A 790 -13.02 28.59 -26.14
CA GLY A 790 -12.42 29.64 -25.32
C GLY A 790 -11.19 29.14 -24.57
N ILE A 791 -11.00 29.63 -23.34
CA ILE A 791 -9.89 29.26 -22.47
C ILE A 791 -10.41 28.32 -21.39
N ARG A 792 -9.72 27.20 -21.16
CA ARG A 792 -10.12 26.17 -20.21
C ARG A 792 -8.96 25.78 -19.30
N LYS A 793 -9.23 25.70 -18.00
CA LYS A 793 -8.26 25.18 -17.03
C LYS A 793 -8.22 23.65 -17.06
N ILE A 794 -7.04 23.08 -17.26
CA ILE A 794 -6.81 21.63 -17.35
C ILE A 794 -6.01 21.10 -16.16
N GLY A 795 -5.21 21.96 -15.53
CA GLY A 795 -4.49 21.65 -14.30
C GLY A 795 -4.24 22.91 -13.45
N PRO A 796 -3.57 22.79 -12.29
CA PRO A 796 -3.32 23.91 -11.39
C PRO A 796 -2.58 25.10 -12.04
N SER A 797 -1.77 24.83 -13.07
CA SER A 797 -1.04 25.85 -13.83
C SER A 797 -1.07 25.64 -15.35
N LEU A 798 -1.96 24.77 -15.84
CA LEU A 798 -2.10 24.44 -17.25
C LEU A 798 -3.46 24.89 -17.76
N TYR A 799 -3.45 25.74 -18.78
CA TYR A 799 -4.62 26.19 -19.52
C TYR A 799 -4.51 25.78 -20.98
N MET A 800 -5.65 25.46 -21.58
CA MET A 800 -5.77 25.18 -23.00
C MET A 800 -6.74 26.15 -23.65
N THR A 801 -6.48 26.55 -24.89
CA THR A 801 -7.31 27.51 -25.60
C THR A 801 -7.34 27.26 -27.09
N ASN A 802 -8.51 27.44 -27.71
CA ASN A 802 -8.64 27.54 -29.16
C ASN A 802 -8.72 28.99 -29.66
N ARG A 803 -8.60 29.97 -28.75
CA ARG A 803 -8.71 31.41 -29.00
C ARG A 803 -7.37 32.11 -28.76
N ILE A 804 -6.39 31.85 -29.64
CA ILE A 804 -5.06 32.47 -29.56
C ILE A 804 -5.10 33.99 -29.74
N ASP A 805 -6.14 34.50 -30.41
CA ASP A 805 -6.41 35.92 -30.61
C ASP A 805 -6.58 36.68 -29.28
N LEU A 806 -7.12 36.04 -28.24
CA LEU A 806 -7.27 36.63 -26.91
C LEU A 806 -5.93 36.94 -26.23
N PHE A 807 -4.84 36.30 -26.66
CA PHE A 807 -3.52 36.46 -26.04
C PHE A 807 -2.64 37.47 -26.78
N GLY A 808 -3.15 38.16 -27.81
CA GLY A 808 -2.35 39.05 -28.66
C GLY A 808 -1.69 40.23 -27.93
N LYS A 809 -2.16 40.58 -26.72
CA LYS A 809 -1.58 41.63 -25.86
C LYS A 809 -0.74 41.07 -24.69
N CYS A 810 -0.61 39.75 -24.57
CA CYS A 810 0.20 39.12 -23.54
C CYS A 810 1.69 39.18 -23.92
N ALA A 811 2.51 39.67 -22.99
CA ALA A 811 3.96 39.54 -23.08
C ALA A 811 4.38 38.24 -22.37
N PHE A 812 4.58 37.18 -23.14
CA PHE A 812 5.01 35.90 -22.60
C PHE A 812 6.51 35.89 -22.32
N ASP A 813 6.92 35.28 -21.19
CA ASP A 813 8.34 35.07 -20.89
C ASP A 813 8.98 34.07 -21.88
N LEU A 814 8.17 33.13 -22.38
CA LEU A 814 8.59 32.15 -23.37
C LEU A 814 7.43 31.79 -24.30
N VAL A 815 7.73 31.76 -25.61
CA VAL A 815 6.84 31.18 -26.61
C VAL A 815 7.55 29.99 -27.26
N ILE A 816 6.91 28.83 -27.23
CA ILE A 816 7.41 27.58 -27.78
C ILE A 816 6.54 27.18 -28.96
N HIS A 817 7.14 26.72 -30.04
CA HIS A 817 6.39 26.19 -31.18
C HIS A 817 7.01 24.93 -31.77
N ARG A 818 6.17 24.11 -32.39
CA ARG A 818 6.61 22.95 -33.17
C ARG A 818 6.94 23.30 -34.61
N LYS A 819 6.12 24.12 -35.27
CA LYS A 819 6.30 24.55 -36.67
C LYS A 819 6.27 26.06 -36.75
N ALA A 820 7.28 26.68 -37.36
CA ALA A 820 7.38 28.15 -37.43
C ALA A 820 6.23 28.79 -38.20
N ALA A 821 5.69 28.08 -39.19
CA ALA A 821 4.56 28.54 -40.00
C ALA A 821 3.26 28.75 -39.19
N ASP A 822 3.12 28.08 -38.05
CA ASP A 822 1.90 28.06 -37.24
C ASP A 822 1.91 29.13 -36.13
N VAL A 823 2.98 29.93 -36.03
CA VAL A 823 3.12 30.99 -35.02
C VAL A 823 2.49 32.30 -35.50
N PRO A 824 1.49 32.86 -34.80
CA PRO A 824 0.92 34.16 -35.15
C PRO A 824 1.93 35.31 -35.06
N GLU A 825 1.78 36.32 -35.91
CA GLU A 825 2.63 37.53 -35.98
C GLU A 825 3.04 38.14 -34.62
N PRO A 826 2.13 38.37 -33.64
CA PRO A 826 2.53 38.98 -32.36
C PRO A 826 3.55 38.15 -31.56
N PHE A 827 3.67 36.85 -31.85
CA PHE A 827 4.53 35.94 -31.10
C PHE A 827 5.79 35.52 -31.88
N LYS A 828 5.86 35.75 -33.20
CA LYS A 828 6.98 35.29 -34.05
C LYS A 828 8.35 35.75 -33.58
N SER A 829 8.46 36.99 -33.08
CA SER A 829 9.73 37.57 -32.59
C SER A 829 10.20 36.97 -31.25
N GLN A 830 9.31 36.29 -30.51
CA GLN A 830 9.57 35.74 -29.19
C GLN A 830 9.71 34.20 -29.22
N ALA A 831 9.24 33.55 -30.29
CA ALA A 831 9.11 32.11 -30.44
C ALA A 831 10.45 31.36 -30.57
N VAL A 832 10.53 30.19 -29.95
CA VAL A 832 11.66 29.27 -30.00
C VAL A 832 11.15 27.87 -30.39
N THR A 833 11.89 27.16 -31.25
CA THR A 833 11.53 25.78 -31.65
C THR A 833 11.69 24.80 -30.48
N LEU A 834 10.82 23.80 -30.41
CA LEU A 834 10.93 22.67 -29.45
C LEU A 834 12.29 21.98 -29.51
N GLU A 835 12.89 21.84 -30.69
CA GLU A 835 14.21 21.21 -30.89
C GLU A 835 15.35 22.03 -30.24
N ALA A 836 15.27 23.36 -30.27
CA ALA A 836 16.25 24.23 -29.62
C ALA A 836 16.20 24.15 -28.08
N ILE A 837 15.08 23.67 -27.52
CA ILE A 837 14.94 23.37 -26.09
C ILE A 837 15.73 22.11 -25.72
N ARG A 838 15.71 21.10 -26.59
CA ARG A 838 16.39 19.80 -26.39
C ARG A 838 17.90 19.95 -26.38
N ASP A 839 18.44 20.71 -27.32
CA ASP A 839 19.89 20.75 -27.57
C ASP A 839 20.63 21.83 -26.74
N GLY A 840 19.91 22.56 -25.87
CA GLY A 840 20.48 23.62 -25.02
C GLY A 840 21.04 24.82 -25.79
N SER A 841 20.71 24.95 -27.08
CA SER A 841 21.30 25.92 -28.02
C SER A 841 20.71 27.32 -27.91
N SER A 842 19.59 27.51 -27.21
CA SER A 842 18.96 28.82 -27.02
C SER A 842 19.36 29.47 -25.69
N ARG A 843 20.02 30.63 -25.75
CA ARG A 843 20.38 31.47 -24.58
C ARG A 843 19.18 31.91 -23.73
N LYS A 844 17.94 31.87 -24.26
CA LYS A 844 16.71 32.16 -23.51
C LYS A 844 16.36 31.06 -22.49
N LEU A 845 16.85 29.83 -22.67
CA LEU A 845 16.61 28.69 -21.76
C LEU A 845 17.35 28.82 -20.43
N ASP A 846 18.54 29.42 -20.43
CA ASP A 846 19.32 29.64 -19.21
C ASP A 846 18.62 30.58 -18.22
N GLN A 847 17.71 31.43 -18.69
CA GLN A 847 16.91 32.33 -17.86
C GLN A 847 15.69 31.63 -17.22
N LEU A 848 15.33 30.43 -17.66
CA LEU A 848 14.28 29.59 -17.04
C LEU A 848 14.86 28.68 -15.95
N ARG A 849 16.16 28.42 -15.95
CA ARG A 849 16.87 27.66 -14.93
C ARG A 849 17.19 28.57 -13.73
N THR A 850 16.68 28.23 -12.54
CA THR A 850 17.10 28.89 -11.29
C THR A 850 18.44 28.33 -10.82
N PRO A 851 19.25 29.06 -10.02
CA PRO A 851 20.55 28.59 -9.54
C PRO A 851 20.49 27.24 -8.78
N SER A 852 19.35 26.88 -8.20
CA SER A 852 19.15 25.58 -7.52
C SER A 852 19.01 24.40 -8.49
N ALA A 853 18.75 24.64 -9.79
CA ALA A 853 18.67 23.59 -10.80
C ALA A 853 20.03 23.00 -11.21
N LYS A 854 21.15 23.54 -10.68
CA LYS A 854 22.48 22.90 -10.79
C LYS A 854 22.73 21.82 -9.75
N ALA A 855 21.91 21.73 -8.70
CA ALA A 855 22.10 20.79 -7.58
C ALA A 855 20.90 19.86 -7.32
N ALA A 856 19.81 20.00 -8.07
CA ALA A 856 18.62 19.16 -7.94
C ALA A 856 18.17 18.68 -9.31
N ALA A 857 18.87 17.68 -9.84
CA ALA A 857 18.29 16.80 -10.85
C ALA A 857 17.25 15.92 -10.15
N LEU A 858 16.06 16.46 -9.89
CA LEU A 858 14.90 15.60 -9.68
C LEU A 858 14.69 14.81 -10.98
N PRO A 859 14.54 13.48 -10.92
CA PRO A 859 14.28 12.69 -12.11
C PRO A 859 12.96 13.17 -12.71
N PHE A 860 12.99 13.40 -14.02
CA PHE A 860 11.83 13.69 -14.85
C PHE A 860 10.70 12.70 -14.50
N VAL A 861 9.64 13.22 -13.87
CA VAL A 861 8.37 12.52 -13.70
C VAL A 861 7.64 12.61 -15.04
N LEU A 862 7.55 11.48 -15.74
CA LEU A 862 6.59 11.22 -16.82
C LEU A 862 5.73 10.03 -16.41
#